data_AF-A0A6L7LPL3-F1
#
_entry.id   AF-A0A6L7LPL3-F1
#
_cell.length_a   1.000
_cell.length_b   1.000
_cell.length_c   1.000
_cell.angle_alpha   90.00
_cell.angle_beta   90.00
_cell.angle_gamma   90.00
#
_symmetry.space_group_name_H-M   'P 1'
#
loop_
_entity.id
_entity.type
_entity.pdbx_description
1 polymer ?
#
loop_
_entity_poly.entity_id
_entity_poly.type
_entity_poly.pdbx_seq_one_letter_code
_entity_poly.pdbx_strand_id
1 'polypeptide(L)'
;MSFRALVDQALPKWHDLTGVMPDQTQWKIGEFDIEQMNRAVMKALKMEPDGITAYFLLECFLRHHLEEKSFTVASIMKDYAALQEYLAKARDLFVILQGDVAAEHSAVFRQRVKEGLALYGADSKEALELVDDNDVLPFLRRDALHSMHALTPYQFLAGDFGEDPKPGLVQRVYQAWSINDLLPAMRDMRMSGIAVVLVRDPMHAEQSFFGFAMRNGQNVVFFTDRTKPAFPGQEDRMRGRGRGRQFMRQMWSNHFPYELLKPEWNEKGDVSFVPSDELAPHGQTLVPMMPIGKLQAHQAIWLTMVLALLSARFWKQRWQAKELSYTGDMVTNQDLLVMRGGRTLPVAKGYQPLGLSALTLEDISREKIARQTWTRGGRKTRKRGETGREAGDWTITTDVNKWLEDRYAHTVAPEIINQWTEDRDTMKMLPPVNRRKRHWPDGKREKPPENALAATVETRSRREASRIASWERPVGYTLQTFTNSMFGSRDELEKDRAFIGRHSLAMDIQREADREYEARRDSIVSWYRRQLEGNVNELARRAAKLFIVQRGTVPDEHAGRRVCNEPILREVADKAWRDWLIFSEVTLGDYCGRRDSYLCVFDGTVASWKCVFRPWTAEDLADLTARDDPRLLPDVLRHWQKEKDYVGNSILERIDPVESEVSDPWMQMNFNVSLFMSRRAMNRIVKKISNDTKADGLVNQQPPGTKRLAQV
;
A
#
# COMPACT_ATOMS: atom_id res chain seq x y z
N MET A 1 25.78 35.15 23.87
CA MET A 1 24.34 35.18 23.48
C MET A 1 24.04 33.81 22.87
N SER A 2 23.01 33.07 23.28
CA SER A 2 22.78 31.72 22.73
C SER A 2 22.35 31.74 21.26
N PHE A 3 22.47 30.61 20.54
CA PHE A 3 21.92 30.48 19.18
C PHE A 3 20.44 30.83 19.13
N ARG A 4 19.65 30.40 20.12
CA ARG A 4 18.24 30.77 20.22
C ARG A 4 18.03 32.29 20.25
N ALA A 5 18.79 33.01 21.05
CA ALA A 5 18.68 34.46 21.15
C ALA A 5 19.08 35.17 19.83
N LEU A 6 20.06 34.64 19.10
CA LEU A 6 20.41 35.13 17.76
C LEU A 6 19.26 34.92 16.77
N VAL A 7 18.65 33.73 16.76
CA VAL A 7 17.51 33.42 15.88
C VAL A 7 16.29 34.28 16.21
N ASP A 8 15.97 34.46 17.48
CA ASP A 8 14.82 35.28 17.90
C ASP A 8 14.96 36.76 17.47
N GLN A 9 16.19 37.26 17.33
CA GLN A 9 16.46 38.61 16.80
C GLN A 9 16.51 38.64 15.26
N ALA A 10 17.07 37.61 14.64
CA ALA A 10 17.26 37.54 13.19
C ALA A 10 15.95 37.27 12.44
N LEU A 11 15.09 36.40 12.96
CA LEU A 11 13.91 35.93 12.24
C LEU A 11 12.90 37.05 11.91
N PRO A 12 12.55 37.99 12.82
CA PRO A 12 11.71 39.13 12.46
C PRO A 12 12.34 40.03 11.39
N LYS A 13 13.66 40.22 11.42
CA LYS A 13 14.39 41.00 10.42
C LYS A 13 14.47 40.30 9.06
N TRP A 14 14.54 38.97 9.05
CA TRP A 14 14.42 38.17 7.82
C TRP A 14 13.03 38.33 7.18
N HIS A 15 11.97 38.32 7.99
CA HIS A 15 10.61 38.56 7.48
C HIS A 15 10.42 39.99 6.96
N ASP A 16 11.00 40.99 7.62
CA ASP A 16 10.97 42.39 7.12
C ASP A 16 11.81 42.57 5.85
N LEU A 17 12.96 41.90 5.74
CA LEU A 17 13.82 41.95 4.54
C LEU A 17 13.15 41.30 3.31
N THR A 18 12.52 40.15 3.50
CA THR A 18 11.94 39.36 2.41
C THR A 18 10.50 39.74 2.09
N GLY A 19 9.77 40.30 3.06
CA GLY A 19 8.34 40.61 2.94
C GLY A 19 7.42 39.38 2.93
N VAL A 20 7.96 38.17 3.14
CA VAL A 20 7.19 36.92 3.14
C VAL A 20 7.04 36.41 4.56
N MET A 21 5.79 36.38 5.03
CA MET A 21 5.44 35.89 6.37
C MET A 21 5.27 34.37 6.35
N PRO A 22 5.60 33.66 7.45
CA PRO A 22 5.56 32.20 7.51
C PRO A 22 4.12 31.62 7.50
N ASP A 23 3.11 32.43 7.80
CA ASP A 23 1.69 32.08 7.86
C ASP A 23 0.87 32.55 6.64
N GLN A 24 1.52 33.26 5.70
CA GLN A 24 0.90 33.71 4.47
C GLN A 24 0.43 32.50 3.62
N THR A 25 -0.77 32.55 3.05
CA THR A 25 -1.36 31.43 2.27
C THR A 25 -1.45 31.71 0.76
N GLN A 26 -1.03 32.88 0.32
CA GLN A 26 -1.03 33.30 -1.09
C GLN A 26 0.33 33.88 -1.44
N TRP A 27 0.94 33.40 -2.52
CA TRP A 27 2.30 33.77 -2.90
C TRP A 27 2.39 34.08 -4.38
N LYS A 28 3.29 35.00 -4.74
CA LYS A 28 3.74 35.15 -6.12
C LYS A 28 4.74 34.05 -6.45
N ILE A 29 4.91 33.74 -7.73
CA ILE A 29 5.81 32.65 -8.18
C ILE A 29 7.24 32.82 -7.63
N GLY A 30 7.76 34.06 -7.54
CA GLY A 30 9.10 34.35 -7.00
C GLY A 30 9.21 34.38 -5.47
N GLU A 31 8.11 34.19 -4.73
CA GLU A 31 8.11 34.14 -3.24
C GLU A 31 8.12 32.70 -2.73
N PHE A 32 8.01 31.71 -3.62
CA PHE A 32 7.90 30.29 -3.27
C PHE A 32 9.17 29.73 -2.64
N ASP A 33 10.36 30.19 -3.07
CA ASP A 33 11.62 29.73 -2.49
C ASP A 33 11.80 30.24 -1.07
N ILE A 34 11.43 31.51 -0.81
CA ILE A 34 11.44 32.12 0.53
C ILE A 34 10.45 31.42 1.45
N GLU A 35 9.28 31.03 0.94
CA GLU A 35 8.29 30.24 1.67
C GLU A 35 8.85 28.89 2.12
N GLN A 36 9.54 28.18 1.23
CA GLN A 36 10.21 26.92 1.56
C GLN A 36 11.33 27.12 2.59
N MET A 37 12.11 28.20 2.49
CA MET A 37 13.12 28.58 3.47
C MET A 37 12.49 28.81 4.85
N ASN A 38 11.42 29.61 4.91
CA ASN A 38 10.65 29.85 6.14
C ASN A 38 10.14 28.54 6.75
N ARG A 39 9.54 27.65 5.95
CA ARG A 39 9.10 26.32 6.41
C ARG A 39 10.25 25.51 7.00
N ALA A 40 11.43 25.53 6.37
CA ALA A 40 12.60 24.80 6.85
C ALA A 40 13.10 25.33 8.21
N VAL A 41 13.23 26.65 8.37
CA VAL A 41 13.64 27.28 9.63
C VAL A 41 12.62 26.99 10.75
N MET A 42 11.33 27.17 10.48
CA MET A 42 10.28 26.93 11.47
C MET A 42 10.18 25.45 11.86
N LYS A 43 10.35 24.53 10.91
CA LYS A 43 10.44 23.09 11.19
C LYS A 43 11.64 22.77 12.08
N ALA A 44 12.80 23.37 11.81
CA ALA A 44 13.99 23.20 12.64
C ALA A 44 13.78 23.72 14.07
N LEU A 45 13.21 24.91 14.25
CA LEU A 45 12.88 25.47 15.57
C LEU A 45 11.89 24.62 16.37
N LYS A 46 10.92 24.00 15.68
CA LYS A 46 9.96 23.08 16.32
C LYS A 46 10.64 21.80 16.81
N MET A 47 11.67 21.32 16.11
CA MET A 47 12.41 20.09 16.42
C MET A 47 13.51 20.34 17.47
N GLU A 48 14.21 21.46 17.38
CA GLU A 48 15.36 21.84 18.22
C GLU A 48 15.16 23.27 18.77
N PRO A 49 14.60 23.41 19.99
CA PRO A 49 14.35 24.72 20.59
C PRO A 49 15.60 25.57 20.83
N ASP A 50 16.78 24.95 20.97
CA ASP A 50 18.07 25.64 21.17
C ASP A 50 18.51 26.48 19.95
N GLY A 51 17.89 26.26 18.79
CA GLY A 51 18.01 27.14 17.63
C GLY A 51 19.27 26.97 16.78
N ILE A 52 20.13 25.98 17.04
CA ILE A 52 21.40 25.77 16.33
C ILE A 52 21.14 25.55 14.83
N THR A 53 20.28 24.60 14.49
CA THR A 53 19.97 24.27 13.10
C THR A 53 19.25 25.42 12.39
N ALA A 54 18.34 26.10 13.11
CA ALA A 54 17.61 27.26 12.57
C ALA A 54 18.55 28.44 12.27
N TYR A 55 19.54 28.69 13.12
CA TYR A 55 20.57 29.69 12.91
C TYR A 55 21.37 29.41 11.62
N PHE A 56 21.92 28.20 11.47
CA PHE A 56 22.72 27.84 10.29
C PHE A 56 21.91 27.91 8.99
N LEU A 57 20.63 27.52 9.03
CA LEU A 57 19.74 27.67 7.88
C LEU A 57 19.49 29.14 7.54
N LEU A 58 19.20 30.00 8.53
CA LEU A 58 19.01 31.43 8.31
C LEU A 58 20.27 32.11 7.75
N GLU A 59 21.44 31.72 8.25
CA GLU A 59 22.73 32.21 7.77
C GLU A 59 22.95 31.87 6.29
N CYS A 60 22.72 30.61 5.91
CA CYS A 60 22.81 30.14 4.53
C CYS A 60 21.76 30.82 3.63
N PHE A 61 20.50 30.90 4.07
CA PHE A 61 19.42 31.52 3.31
C PHE A 61 19.62 33.02 3.11
N LEU A 62 20.17 33.74 4.10
CA LEU A 62 20.54 35.14 3.93
C LEU A 62 21.58 35.29 2.82
N ARG A 63 22.65 34.49 2.84
CA ARG A 63 23.71 34.55 1.82
C ARG A 63 23.14 34.31 0.43
N HIS A 64 22.44 33.19 0.26
CA HIS A 64 21.83 32.83 -1.01
C HIS A 64 20.85 33.90 -1.51
N HIS A 65 20.01 34.44 -0.63
CA HIS A 65 19.09 35.51 -0.97
C HIS A 65 19.80 36.78 -1.46
N LEU A 66 20.88 37.20 -0.78
CA LEU A 66 21.65 38.39 -1.16
C LEU A 66 22.42 38.20 -2.47
N GLU A 67 22.90 36.98 -2.75
CA GLU A 67 23.60 36.65 -3.99
C GLU A 67 22.67 36.63 -5.21
N GLU A 68 21.45 36.12 -5.05
CA GLU A 68 20.45 36.09 -6.12
C GLU A 68 19.76 37.44 -6.34
N LYS A 69 19.77 38.33 -5.34
CA LYS A 69 19.12 39.63 -5.44
C LYS A 69 19.85 40.53 -6.44
N SER A 70 19.17 40.89 -7.51
CA SER A 70 19.66 41.83 -8.52
C SER A 70 18.81 43.10 -8.63
N PHE A 71 19.47 44.21 -8.98
CA PHE A 71 18.83 45.51 -9.21
C PHE A 71 19.24 46.02 -10.59
N THR A 72 18.30 46.61 -11.34
CA THR A 72 18.61 47.25 -12.63
C THR A 72 18.99 48.70 -12.42
N VAL A 73 19.86 49.26 -13.27
CA VAL A 73 20.23 50.68 -13.22
C VAL A 73 18.98 51.58 -13.29
N ALA A 74 18.00 51.22 -14.13
CA ALA A 74 16.73 51.94 -14.22
C ALA A 74 15.93 51.92 -12.90
N SER A 75 15.88 50.78 -12.20
CA SER A 75 15.21 50.71 -10.88
C SER A 75 15.92 51.55 -9.82
N ILE A 76 17.26 51.60 -9.85
CA ILE A 76 18.06 52.38 -8.90
C ILE A 76 17.85 53.88 -9.12
N MET A 77 17.85 54.33 -10.38
CA MET A 77 17.62 55.74 -10.71
C MET A 77 16.19 56.19 -10.40
N LYS A 78 15.21 55.28 -10.53
CA LYS A 78 13.80 55.59 -10.28
C LYS A 78 13.48 55.67 -8.79
N ASP A 79 14.07 54.80 -7.97
CA ASP A 79 13.79 54.73 -6.53
C ASP A 79 15.04 54.36 -5.72
N TYR A 80 15.92 55.35 -5.58
CA TYR A 80 17.16 55.19 -4.82
C TYR A 80 16.91 55.00 -3.32
N ALA A 81 15.83 55.58 -2.78
CA ALA A 81 15.49 55.48 -1.36
C ALA A 81 15.10 54.05 -0.98
N ALA A 82 14.31 53.36 -1.82
CA ALA A 82 13.95 51.96 -1.59
C ALA A 82 15.18 51.02 -1.59
N LEU A 83 16.17 51.27 -2.45
CA LEU A 83 17.43 50.52 -2.41
C LEU A 83 18.18 50.72 -1.10
N GLN A 84 18.29 51.97 -0.63
CA GLN A 84 18.95 52.28 0.64
C GLN A 84 18.25 51.62 1.83
N GLU A 85 16.90 51.62 1.85
CA GLU A 85 16.13 50.92 2.87
C GLU A 85 16.39 49.41 2.85
N TYR A 86 16.38 48.79 1.66
CA TYR A 86 16.68 47.36 1.52
C TYR A 86 18.09 47.02 2.03
N LEU A 87 19.10 47.80 1.64
CA LEU A 87 20.49 47.60 2.08
C LEU A 87 20.65 47.80 3.59
N ALA A 88 19.92 48.74 4.19
CA ALA A 88 19.90 48.93 5.63
C ALA A 88 19.32 47.70 6.34
N LYS A 89 18.18 47.16 5.87
CA LYS A 89 17.57 45.92 6.41
C LYS A 89 18.49 44.72 6.26
N ALA A 90 19.11 44.57 5.09
CA ALA A 90 20.05 43.49 4.82
C ALA A 90 21.28 43.57 5.73
N ARG A 91 21.86 44.76 5.91
CA ARG A 91 23.00 45.01 6.80
C ARG A 91 22.64 44.70 8.25
N ASP A 92 21.48 45.14 8.70
CA ASP A 92 20.99 44.89 10.06
C ASP A 92 20.90 43.39 10.38
N LEU A 93 20.37 42.60 9.44
CA LEU A 93 20.30 41.15 9.58
C LEU A 93 21.68 40.49 9.47
N PHE A 94 22.51 40.97 8.55
CA PHE A 94 23.88 40.48 8.36
C PHE A 94 24.71 40.66 9.63
N VAL A 95 24.65 41.80 10.30
CA VAL A 95 25.38 42.05 11.56
C VAL A 95 24.99 41.07 12.67
N ILE A 96 23.73 40.62 12.71
CA ILE A 96 23.28 39.64 13.70
C ILE A 96 23.81 38.24 13.38
N LEU A 97 23.70 37.82 12.12
CA LEU A 97 24.06 36.46 11.70
C LEU A 97 25.57 36.27 11.46
N GLN A 98 26.31 37.34 11.17
CA GLN A 98 27.75 37.32 10.85
C GLN A 98 28.58 38.16 11.82
N GLY A 99 28.00 38.63 12.93
CA GLY A 99 28.75 39.35 13.96
C GLY A 99 29.70 38.44 14.76
N ASP A 100 30.64 39.04 15.49
CA ASP A 100 31.70 38.32 16.22
C ASP A 100 31.18 37.18 17.12
N VAL A 101 30.08 37.43 17.83
CA VAL A 101 29.44 36.43 18.72
C VAL A 101 28.89 35.25 17.92
N ALA A 102 28.28 35.52 16.76
CA ALA A 102 27.71 34.49 15.89
C ALA A 102 28.82 33.66 15.22
N ALA A 103 29.90 34.32 14.79
CA ALA A 103 31.10 33.68 14.26
C ALA A 103 31.79 32.78 15.29
N GLU A 104 31.94 33.23 16.54
CA GLU A 104 32.51 32.43 17.64
C GLU A 104 31.68 31.16 17.89
N HIS A 105 30.36 31.29 18.02
CA HIS A 105 29.47 30.15 18.21
C HIS A 105 29.53 29.15 17.05
N SER A 106 29.60 29.66 15.82
CA SER A 106 29.72 28.85 14.61
C SER A 106 31.05 28.10 14.56
N ALA A 107 32.16 28.76 14.90
CA ALA A 107 33.48 28.16 14.97
C ALA A 107 33.54 27.05 16.04
N VAL A 108 32.97 27.28 17.23
CA VAL A 108 32.88 26.27 18.29
C VAL A 108 32.05 25.05 17.83
N PHE A 109 30.96 25.26 17.11
CA PHE A 109 30.16 24.17 16.57
C PHE A 109 30.96 23.34 15.56
N ARG A 110 31.58 23.99 14.56
CA ARG A 110 32.40 23.32 13.54
C ARG A 110 33.54 22.54 14.16
N GLN A 111 34.23 23.13 15.14
CA GLN A 111 35.31 22.47 15.86
C GLN A 111 34.84 21.19 16.57
N ARG A 112 33.67 21.20 17.22
CA ARG A 112 33.08 19.99 17.82
C ARG A 112 32.77 18.90 16.80
N VAL A 113 32.32 19.28 15.59
CA VAL A 113 32.10 18.32 14.50
C VAL A 113 33.43 17.70 14.06
N LYS A 114 34.47 18.51 13.88
CA LYS A 114 35.83 18.04 13.52
C LYS A 114 36.40 17.09 14.57
N GLU A 115 36.28 17.43 15.84
CA GLU A 115 36.67 16.55 16.95
C GLU A 115 35.90 15.22 16.93
N GLY A 116 34.60 15.27 16.66
CA GLY A 116 33.78 14.07 16.49
C GLY A 116 34.26 13.18 15.34
N LEU A 117 34.58 13.77 14.18
CA LEU A 117 35.12 13.04 13.03
C LEU A 117 36.46 12.36 13.36
N ALA A 118 37.36 13.05 14.05
CA ALA A 118 38.66 12.52 14.46
C ALA A 118 38.51 11.27 15.36
N LEU A 119 37.51 11.24 16.27
CA LEU A 119 37.24 10.07 17.11
C LEU A 119 36.90 8.80 16.30
N TYR A 120 36.28 8.96 15.13
CA TYR A 120 35.94 7.85 14.23
C TYR A 120 36.98 7.63 13.12
N GLY A 121 38.08 8.39 13.10
CA GLY A 121 39.07 8.39 12.02
C GLY A 121 38.48 8.80 10.67
N ALA A 122 37.47 9.68 10.70
CA ALA A 122 36.72 10.15 9.53
C ALA A 122 37.04 11.62 9.18
N ASP A 123 38.17 12.13 9.64
CA ASP A 123 38.71 13.48 9.47
C ASP A 123 39.49 13.62 8.15
N SER A 124 38.96 13.06 7.07
CA SER A 124 39.56 13.25 5.73
C SER A 124 39.56 14.73 5.34
N LYS A 125 40.50 15.12 4.47
CA LYS A 125 40.58 16.51 3.97
C LYS A 125 39.24 17.00 3.42
N GLU A 126 38.59 16.16 2.61
CA GLU A 126 37.26 16.43 2.05
C GLU A 126 36.20 16.62 3.14
N ALA A 127 36.19 15.79 4.20
CA ALA A 127 35.25 15.96 5.31
C ALA A 127 35.50 17.27 6.08
N LEU A 128 36.75 17.66 6.30
CA LEU A 128 37.08 18.92 6.96
C LEU A 128 36.68 20.13 6.11
N GLU A 129 36.90 20.08 4.79
CA GLU A 129 36.46 21.11 3.83
C GLU A 129 34.92 21.25 3.86
N LEU A 130 34.17 20.15 3.84
CA LEU A 130 32.70 20.19 3.93
C LEU A 130 32.17 20.68 5.29
N VAL A 131 32.92 20.48 6.38
CA VAL A 131 32.56 21.04 7.70
C VAL A 131 32.77 22.55 7.74
N ASP A 132 33.68 23.11 6.94
CA ASP A 132 33.89 24.55 6.85
C ASP A 132 33.01 25.22 5.78
N ASP A 133 32.38 24.42 4.90
CA ASP A 133 31.41 24.89 3.94
C ASP A 133 30.15 25.46 4.63
N ASN A 134 29.75 26.65 4.21
CA ASN A 134 28.64 27.39 4.80
C ASN A 134 27.28 27.11 4.16
N ASP A 135 27.26 26.35 3.07
CA ASP A 135 26.06 25.96 2.34
C ASP A 135 25.76 24.47 2.57
N VAL A 136 26.78 23.62 2.69
CA VAL A 136 26.59 22.17 2.88
C VAL A 136 26.29 21.79 4.33
N LEU A 137 27.08 22.28 5.30
CA LEU A 137 26.93 21.90 6.71
C LEU A 137 25.52 22.17 7.28
N PRO A 138 24.85 23.32 6.99
CA PRO A 138 23.49 23.57 7.46
C PRO A 138 22.48 22.50 7.03
N PHE A 139 22.56 22.03 5.78
CA PHE A 139 21.66 20.99 5.28
C PHE A 139 21.99 19.61 5.85
N LEU A 140 23.26 19.26 6.02
CA LEU A 140 23.63 18.02 6.73
C LEU A 140 23.15 18.03 8.17
N ARG A 141 23.24 19.18 8.86
CA ARG A 141 22.73 19.33 10.23
C ARG A 141 21.21 19.22 10.27
N ARG A 142 20.50 19.87 9.34
CA ARG A 142 19.05 19.75 9.16
C ARG A 142 18.64 18.29 8.98
N ASP A 143 19.35 17.56 8.12
CA ASP A 143 19.05 16.16 7.83
C ASP A 143 19.33 15.26 9.02
N ALA A 144 20.41 15.51 9.78
CA ALA A 144 20.69 14.82 11.05
C ALA A 144 19.57 15.03 12.07
N LEU A 145 19.06 16.27 12.19
CA LEU A 145 17.93 16.58 13.05
C LEU A 145 16.64 15.90 12.56
N HIS A 146 16.40 15.90 11.24
CA HIS A 146 15.26 15.22 10.64
C HIS A 146 15.26 13.72 10.93
N SER A 147 16.41 13.05 10.77
CA SER A 147 16.56 11.62 11.06
C SER A 147 16.20 11.30 12.52
N MET A 148 16.58 12.15 13.48
CA MET A 148 16.22 11.94 14.90
C MET A 148 14.71 11.93 15.19
N HIS A 149 13.92 12.57 14.32
CA HIS A 149 12.45 12.58 14.41
C HIS A 149 11.79 11.55 13.50
N ALA A 150 12.43 11.17 12.39
CA ALA A 150 11.88 10.26 11.39
C ALA A 150 12.17 8.78 11.70
N LEU A 151 13.27 8.48 12.39
CA LEU A 151 13.63 7.11 12.75
C LEU A 151 12.65 6.53 13.76
N THR A 152 12.24 5.29 13.53
CA THR A 152 11.28 4.59 14.40
C THR A 152 12.03 3.87 15.52
N PRO A 153 11.71 4.14 16.81
CA PRO A 153 12.35 3.47 17.93
C PRO A 153 11.65 2.16 18.31
N TYR A 154 12.43 1.13 18.58
CA TYR A 154 11.97 -0.14 19.14
C TYR A 154 12.82 -0.48 20.37
N GLN A 155 12.21 -0.56 21.55
CA GLN A 155 12.89 -0.90 22.80
C GLN A 155 12.54 -2.31 23.24
N PHE A 156 13.52 -3.20 23.30
CA PHE A 156 13.30 -4.62 23.59
C PHE A 156 13.56 -4.98 25.06
N LEU A 157 14.44 -4.22 25.73
CA LEU A 157 14.70 -4.35 27.16
C LEU A 157 14.67 -2.97 27.82
N ALA A 158 14.02 -2.88 28.98
CA ALA A 158 13.96 -1.69 29.81
C ALA A 158 14.39 -2.03 31.24
N GLY A 159 15.44 -1.36 31.72
CA GLY A 159 15.99 -1.57 33.05
C GLY A 159 16.88 -0.40 33.46
N ASP A 160 17.78 -0.64 34.41
CA ASP A 160 18.65 0.42 34.91
C ASP A 160 19.61 0.94 33.84
N PHE A 161 19.84 2.25 33.87
CA PHE A 161 20.82 2.92 33.03
C PHE A 161 22.24 2.59 33.49
N GLY A 162 23.19 2.62 32.55
CA GLY A 162 24.60 2.50 32.89
C GLY A 162 25.07 3.72 33.69
N GLU A 163 26.14 3.55 34.46
CA GLU A 163 26.80 4.65 35.17
C GLU A 163 27.56 5.58 34.21
N ASP A 164 27.97 5.05 33.06
CA ASP A 164 28.73 5.80 32.06
C ASP A 164 27.92 6.99 31.52
N PRO A 165 28.46 8.23 31.58
CA PRO A 165 27.76 9.41 31.10
C PRO A 165 27.79 9.56 29.57
N LYS A 166 28.52 8.71 28.86
CA LYS A 166 28.71 8.76 27.40
C LYS A 166 28.65 7.36 26.79
N PRO A 167 28.19 7.23 25.53
CA PRO A 167 28.25 5.96 24.82
C PRO A 167 29.70 5.57 24.51
N GLY A 168 29.95 4.27 24.58
CA GLY A 168 31.14 3.61 24.09
C GLY A 168 31.33 3.78 22.60
N LEU A 169 32.60 3.91 22.20
CA LEU A 169 32.97 4.18 20.83
C LEU A 169 32.95 2.89 19.98
N VAL A 170 32.06 2.85 18.99
CA VAL A 170 32.00 1.78 18.00
C VAL A 170 32.41 2.36 16.65
N GLN A 171 33.58 1.96 16.14
CA GLN A 171 34.18 2.56 14.93
C GLN A 171 33.84 1.83 13.62
N ARG A 172 32.89 0.89 13.62
CA ARG A 172 32.56 0.08 12.45
C ARG A 172 31.06 0.01 12.22
N VAL A 173 30.70 -0.07 10.94
CA VAL A 173 29.37 -0.47 10.48
C VAL A 173 29.31 -2.00 10.47
N TYR A 174 28.23 -2.55 10.99
CA TYR A 174 27.98 -4.00 11.02
C TYR A 174 26.80 -4.38 10.15
N GLN A 175 26.70 -5.66 9.83
CA GLN A 175 25.56 -6.27 9.17
C GLN A 175 24.99 -7.38 10.06
N ALA A 176 23.65 -7.44 10.12
CA ALA A 176 22.87 -8.56 10.64
C ALA A 176 21.93 -9.07 9.55
N TRP A 177 21.57 -10.35 9.57
CA TRP A 177 20.66 -10.95 8.60
C TRP A 177 19.20 -10.88 9.04
N SER A 178 18.97 -10.75 10.34
CA SER A 178 17.65 -10.55 10.92
C SER A 178 17.73 -9.73 12.20
N ILE A 179 16.58 -9.22 12.64
CA ILE A 179 16.46 -8.60 13.96
C ILE A 179 16.80 -9.59 15.10
N ASN A 180 16.52 -10.88 14.90
CA ASN A 180 16.79 -11.90 15.92
C ASN A 180 18.28 -12.23 16.02
N ASP A 181 19.05 -12.04 14.95
CA ASP A 181 20.51 -12.07 15.05
C ASP A 181 21.00 -10.81 15.77
N LEU A 182 20.45 -9.64 15.45
CA LEU A 182 20.89 -8.40 16.04
C LEU A 182 20.67 -8.32 17.57
N LEU A 183 19.55 -8.83 18.09
CA LEU A 183 19.17 -8.66 19.50
C LEU A 183 20.16 -9.27 20.52
N PRO A 184 20.57 -10.55 20.41
CA PRO A 184 21.60 -11.10 21.29
C PRO A 184 22.90 -10.31 21.24
N ALA A 185 23.32 -9.86 20.05
CA ALA A 185 24.53 -9.06 19.90
C ALA A 185 24.43 -7.68 20.56
N MET A 186 23.27 -7.01 20.45
CA MET A 186 22.99 -5.75 21.15
C MET A 186 23.02 -5.92 22.66
N ARG A 187 22.34 -6.96 23.16
CA ARG A 187 22.29 -7.30 24.57
C ARG A 187 23.70 -7.57 25.10
N ASP A 188 24.52 -8.33 24.38
CA ASP A 188 25.84 -8.76 24.84
C ASP A 188 26.96 -7.76 24.51
N MET A 189 26.64 -6.55 24.04
CA MET A 189 27.63 -5.49 23.82
C MET A 189 28.46 -5.27 25.09
N ARG A 190 29.78 -5.44 25.01
CA ARG A 190 30.67 -5.35 26.18
C ARG A 190 30.59 -4.01 26.91
N MET A 191 30.26 -2.95 26.18
CA MET A 191 30.11 -1.60 26.69
C MET A 191 28.76 -1.03 26.27
N SER A 192 28.21 -0.13 27.09
CA SER A 192 27.06 0.69 26.70
C SER A 192 27.48 1.59 25.56
N GLY A 193 26.87 1.50 24.38
CA GLY A 193 27.31 2.24 23.19
C GLY A 193 26.28 2.23 22.07
N ILE A 194 26.66 2.82 20.93
CA ILE A 194 25.81 2.95 19.74
C ILE A 194 26.56 2.34 18.55
N ALA A 195 25.97 1.33 17.90
CA ALA A 195 26.49 0.72 16.69
C ALA A 195 25.58 1.04 15.49
N VAL A 196 26.18 1.27 14.32
CA VAL A 196 25.45 1.39 13.06
C VAL A 196 25.34 0.00 12.43
N VAL A 197 24.12 -0.44 12.15
CA VAL A 197 23.85 -1.80 11.65
C VAL A 197 22.96 -1.76 10.42
N LEU A 198 23.38 -2.46 9.37
CA LEU A 198 22.55 -2.85 8.24
C LEU A 198 21.84 -4.16 8.58
N VAL A 199 20.50 -4.16 8.63
CA VAL A 199 19.73 -5.41 8.64
C VAL A 199 19.44 -5.75 7.19
N ARG A 200 20.16 -6.74 6.67
CA ARG A 200 20.13 -7.10 5.25
C ARG A 200 19.15 -8.24 5.01
N ASP A 201 18.20 -8.02 4.11
CA ASP A 201 17.34 -9.10 3.63
C ASP A 201 18.08 -9.86 2.50
N PRO A 202 18.35 -11.17 2.68
CA PRO A 202 19.13 -11.95 1.72
C PRO A 202 18.39 -12.23 0.41
N MET A 203 17.05 -12.16 0.40
CA MET A 203 16.24 -12.42 -0.79
C MET A 203 15.85 -11.15 -1.53
N HIS A 204 15.71 -10.05 -0.79
CA HIS A 204 15.20 -8.78 -1.27
C HIS A 204 16.03 -7.64 -0.71
N ALA A 205 17.18 -7.36 -1.33
CA ALA A 205 18.08 -6.30 -0.87
C ALA A 205 17.40 -4.94 -0.70
N GLU A 206 16.36 -4.63 -1.48
CA GLU A 206 15.53 -3.43 -1.38
C GLU A 206 14.67 -3.33 -0.12
N GLN A 207 14.50 -4.44 0.62
CA GLN A 207 13.83 -4.51 1.93
C GLN A 207 14.85 -4.39 3.08
N SER A 208 16.14 -4.30 2.78
CA SER A 208 17.17 -4.05 3.78
C SER A 208 17.05 -2.63 4.30
N PHE A 209 17.37 -2.44 5.57
CA PHE A 209 17.27 -1.14 6.22
C PHE A 209 18.42 -0.94 7.20
N PHE A 210 18.71 0.31 7.52
CA PHE A 210 19.72 0.66 8.51
C PHE A 210 19.08 0.98 9.86
N GLY A 211 19.92 0.95 10.88
CA GLY A 211 19.55 1.47 12.17
C GLY A 211 20.71 1.64 13.13
N PHE A 212 20.41 2.34 14.22
CA PHE A 212 21.28 2.50 15.37
C PHE A 212 20.90 1.46 16.42
N ALA A 213 21.78 0.50 16.60
CA ALA A 213 21.69 -0.54 17.63
C ALA A 213 22.36 -0.02 18.91
N MET A 214 21.58 0.15 19.98
CA MET A 214 22.02 0.84 21.18
C MET A 214 21.83 -0.02 22.43
N ARG A 215 22.85 0.01 23.29
CA ARG A 215 22.78 -0.50 24.66
C ARG A 215 23.17 0.60 25.63
N ASN A 216 22.30 0.90 26.61
CA ASN A 216 22.62 1.79 27.73
C ASN A 216 22.28 1.10 29.06
N GLY A 217 23.29 0.53 29.70
CA GLY A 217 23.13 -0.33 30.88
C GLY A 217 22.34 -1.59 30.51
N GLN A 218 21.13 -1.69 31.07
CA GLN A 218 20.18 -2.78 30.83
C GLN A 218 19.16 -2.45 29.72
N ASN A 219 19.21 -1.25 29.14
CA ASN A 219 18.28 -0.83 28.09
C ASN A 219 18.82 -1.21 26.70
N VAL A 220 18.01 -1.94 25.92
CA VAL A 220 18.35 -2.35 24.54
C VAL A 220 17.34 -1.74 23.57
N VAL A 221 17.82 -0.88 22.67
CA VAL A 221 16.97 -0.06 21.81
C VAL A 221 17.53 0.01 20.39
N PHE A 222 16.65 -0.12 19.41
CA PHE A 222 16.99 -0.07 17.98
C PHE A 222 16.20 1.05 17.29
N PHE A 223 16.90 1.97 16.64
CA PHE A 223 16.30 3.04 15.84
C PHE A 223 16.50 2.74 14.37
N THR A 224 15.45 2.65 13.59
CA THR A 224 15.57 2.25 12.18
C THR A 224 14.84 3.20 11.24
N ASP A 225 15.36 3.31 10.03
CA ASP A 225 14.70 3.96 8.90
C ASP A 225 13.74 3.05 8.15
N ARG A 226 13.54 1.81 8.61
CA ARG A 226 12.55 0.88 8.07
C ARG A 226 11.18 1.55 8.04
N THR A 227 10.65 1.73 6.84
CA THR A 227 9.25 2.16 6.69
C THR A 227 8.34 1.01 7.08
N LYS A 228 7.49 1.23 8.09
CA LYS A 228 6.53 0.22 8.52
C LYS A 228 5.50 -0.04 7.40
N PRO A 229 5.30 -1.31 6.97
CA PRO A 229 4.24 -1.62 6.02
C PRO A 229 2.86 -1.43 6.67
N ALA A 230 1.86 -1.06 5.86
CA ALA A 230 0.47 -0.92 6.30
C ALA A 230 -0.11 -2.26 6.81
N PHE A 231 0.34 -3.37 6.24
CA PHE A 231 -0.08 -4.73 6.63
C PHE A 231 1.02 -5.76 6.32
N PRO A 232 1.02 -6.92 6.99
CA PRO A 232 1.96 -8.00 6.71
C PRO A 232 1.90 -8.47 5.25
N GLY A 233 3.07 -8.54 4.59
CA GLY A 233 3.16 -8.92 3.17
C GLY A 233 2.84 -7.81 2.17
N GLN A 234 2.61 -6.57 2.60
CA GLN A 234 2.45 -5.42 1.69
C GLN A 234 3.65 -5.28 0.74
N GLU A 235 4.86 -5.44 1.28
CA GLU A 235 6.09 -5.33 0.52
C GLU A 235 6.07 -6.32 -0.65
N ASP A 236 5.67 -7.58 -0.43
CA ASP A 236 5.56 -8.60 -1.47
C ASP A 236 4.55 -8.21 -2.58
N ARG A 237 3.44 -7.55 -2.22
CA ARG A 237 2.44 -7.06 -3.20
C ARG A 237 2.93 -5.86 -4.01
N MET A 238 3.83 -5.07 -3.44
CA MET A 238 4.50 -3.96 -4.13
C MET A 238 5.61 -4.42 -5.08
N ARG A 239 5.91 -5.73 -5.13
CA ARG A 239 7.00 -6.26 -5.96
C ARG A 239 6.77 -5.91 -7.43
N GLY A 240 7.74 -5.20 -8.03
CA GLY A 240 7.68 -4.69 -9.41
C GLY A 240 6.93 -3.36 -9.59
N ARG A 241 6.40 -2.74 -8.52
CA ARG A 241 5.66 -1.46 -8.59
C ARG A 241 6.25 -0.44 -7.62
N GLY A 242 7.15 0.43 -8.11
CA GLY A 242 7.60 1.61 -7.37
C GLY A 242 8.51 1.35 -6.15
N ARG A 243 9.02 0.13 -5.95
CA ARG A 243 9.98 -0.22 -4.89
C ARG A 243 11.27 0.61 -4.98
N GLY A 244 11.80 0.81 -6.18
CA GLY A 244 12.93 1.71 -6.41
C GLY A 244 12.67 3.10 -5.83
N ARG A 245 11.47 3.67 -6.02
CA ARG A 245 11.13 4.99 -5.46
C ARG A 245 11.04 5.01 -3.93
N GLN A 246 10.58 3.93 -3.30
CA GLN A 246 10.54 3.85 -1.84
C GLN A 246 11.95 3.68 -1.25
N PHE A 247 12.74 2.77 -1.80
CA PHE A 247 14.15 2.59 -1.43
C PHE A 247 14.94 3.88 -1.64
N MET A 248 14.78 4.54 -2.79
CA MET A 248 15.40 5.84 -3.07
C MET A 248 14.99 6.90 -2.09
N ARG A 249 13.71 6.94 -1.71
CA ARG A 249 13.26 7.87 -0.67
C ARG A 249 13.94 7.59 0.66
N GLN A 250 14.10 6.33 1.08
CA GLN A 250 14.81 5.98 2.31
C GLN A 250 16.28 6.41 2.24
N MET A 251 16.96 6.06 1.14
CA MET A 251 18.35 6.42 0.87
C MET A 251 18.58 7.94 0.83
N TRP A 252 17.62 8.72 0.33
CA TRP A 252 17.73 10.19 0.28
C TRP A 252 17.23 10.88 1.55
N SER A 253 16.38 10.24 2.34
CA SER A 253 15.85 10.83 3.58
C SER A 253 16.84 10.73 4.73
N ASN A 254 17.73 9.75 4.70
CA ASN A 254 18.75 9.51 5.72
C ASN A 254 20.08 9.18 5.03
N HIS A 255 21.17 9.83 5.41
CA HIS A 255 22.51 9.64 4.81
C HIS A 255 23.19 8.34 5.27
N PHE A 256 22.43 7.25 5.43
CA PHE A 256 22.98 5.93 5.71
C PHE A 256 23.74 5.38 4.48
N PRO A 257 24.75 4.52 4.68
CA PRO A 257 25.61 4.02 3.61
C PRO A 257 24.97 2.89 2.79
N TYR A 258 23.88 3.21 2.09
CA TYR A 258 23.16 2.27 1.23
C TYR A 258 23.96 1.80 0.01
N GLU A 259 25.07 2.45 -0.34
CA GLU A 259 26.03 1.95 -1.33
C GLU A 259 26.63 0.59 -0.95
N LEU A 260 26.58 0.21 0.33
CA LEU A 260 26.99 -1.12 0.79
C LEU A 260 26.12 -2.25 0.21
N LEU A 261 24.90 -1.95 -0.22
CA LEU A 261 24.04 -2.91 -0.92
C LEU A 261 24.35 -3.03 -2.42
N LYS A 262 25.27 -2.19 -2.94
CA LYS A 262 25.66 -2.13 -4.36
C LYS A 262 24.45 -2.07 -5.31
N PRO A 263 23.55 -1.07 -5.16
CA PRO A 263 22.42 -0.91 -6.07
C PRO A 263 22.91 -0.63 -7.49
N GLU A 264 22.28 -1.28 -8.47
CA GLU A 264 22.43 -0.98 -9.90
C GLU A 264 21.26 -0.13 -10.40
N TRP A 265 21.46 0.56 -11.51
CA TRP A 265 20.46 1.42 -12.11
C TRP A 265 20.13 0.92 -13.50
N ASN A 266 18.85 0.69 -13.77
CA ASN A 266 18.41 0.31 -15.12
C ASN A 266 18.31 1.55 -16.03
N GLU A 267 18.09 1.32 -17.34
CA GLU A 267 17.98 2.39 -18.35
C GLU A 267 16.86 3.42 -18.07
N LYS A 268 15.90 3.10 -17.20
CA LYS A 268 14.80 3.99 -16.79
C LYS A 268 15.10 4.77 -15.51
N GLY A 269 16.28 4.59 -14.93
CA GLY A 269 16.67 5.20 -13.65
C GLY A 269 16.02 4.54 -12.43
N ASP A 270 15.45 3.34 -12.57
CA ASP A 270 14.98 2.57 -11.42
C ASP A 270 16.12 1.73 -10.83
N VAL A 271 16.11 1.60 -9.50
CA VAL A 271 17.07 0.76 -8.76
C VAL A 271 16.76 -0.71 -8.97
N SER A 272 17.80 -1.47 -9.33
CA SER A 272 17.84 -2.93 -9.35
C SER A 272 18.95 -3.45 -8.44
N PHE A 273 18.83 -4.69 -8.01
CA PHE A 273 19.84 -5.36 -7.21
C PHE A 273 20.25 -6.65 -7.91
N VAL A 274 21.55 -6.93 -7.96
CA VAL A 274 22.04 -8.25 -8.36
C VAL A 274 21.69 -9.23 -7.23
N PRO A 275 20.97 -10.33 -7.51
CA PRO A 275 20.71 -11.35 -6.51
C PRO A 275 22.03 -11.82 -5.90
N SER A 276 22.14 -11.73 -4.58
CA SER A 276 23.31 -12.20 -3.86
C SER A 276 23.06 -13.64 -3.41
N ASP A 277 23.96 -14.55 -3.78
CA ASP A 277 23.98 -15.92 -3.25
C ASP A 277 24.68 -16.00 -1.88
N GLU A 278 24.99 -14.86 -1.24
CA GLU A 278 25.56 -14.83 0.11
C GLU A 278 24.59 -15.50 1.08
N LEU A 279 24.91 -16.72 1.49
CA LEU A 279 24.24 -17.41 2.58
C LEU A 279 24.60 -16.70 3.89
N ALA A 280 23.61 -16.53 4.77
CA ALA A 280 23.86 -16.06 6.12
C ALA A 280 24.91 -16.99 6.77
N PRO A 281 26.09 -16.47 7.19
CA PRO A 281 27.14 -17.29 7.74
C PRO A 281 26.65 -17.93 9.03
N HIS A 282 26.63 -19.27 9.04
CA HIS A 282 26.17 -20.03 10.18
C HIS A 282 27.00 -19.71 11.43
N GLY A 283 26.35 -19.21 12.49
CA GLY A 283 26.98 -18.93 13.78
C GLY A 283 27.61 -17.54 13.95
N GLN A 284 27.58 -16.66 12.94
CA GLN A 284 27.96 -15.24 13.11
C GLN A 284 26.74 -14.35 13.27
N THR A 285 26.58 -13.80 14.46
CA THR A 285 25.46 -12.92 14.84
C THR A 285 25.57 -11.51 14.25
N LEU A 286 26.80 -11.01 14.07
CA LEU A 286 27.10 -9.73 13.42
C LEU A 286 28.34 -9.87 12.55
N VAL A 287 28.29 -9.29 11.34
CA VAL A 287 29.41 -9.26 10.40
C VAL A 287 29.93 -7.82 10.30
N PRO A 288 31.22 -7.53 10.59
CA PRO A 288 31.77 -6.20 10.42
C PRO A 288 31.94 -5.87 8.93
N MET A 289 31.31 -4.80 8.44
CA MET A 289 31.33 -4.42 7.03
C MET A 289 32.49 -3.47 6.70
N MET A 290 32.52 -2.29 7.33
CA MET A 290 33.54 -1.27 7.07
C MET A 290 33.81 -0.39 8.29
N PRO A 291 35.01 0.20 8.42
CA PRO A 291 35.27 1.27 9.38
C PRO A 291 34.46 2.53 9.04
N ILE A 292 33.99 3.26 10.05
CA ILE A 292 33.30 4.54 9.89
C ILE A 292 34.20 5.57 9.18
N GLY A 293 35.51 5.56 9.44
CA GLY A 293 36.49 6.39 8.74
C GLY A 293 36.64 6.15 7.24
N LYS A 294 35.94 5.16 6.67
CA LYS A 294 35.90 4.89 5.23
C LYS A 294 34.58 5.30 4.56
N LEU A 295 33.64 5.86 5.32
CA LEU A 295 32.40 6.41 4.77
C LEU A 295 32.68 7.65 3.91
N GLN A 296 31.72 7.99 3.05
CA GLN A 296 31.78 9.24 2.29
C GLN A 296 31.73 10.44 3.25
N ALA A 297 32.37 11.55 2.90
CA ALA A 297 32.55 12.70 3.77
C ALA A 297 31.21 13.22 4.35
N HIS A 298 30.19 13.37 3.50
CA HIS A 298 28.86 13.83 3.93
C HIS A 298 28.17 12.85 4.90
N GLN A 299 28.32 11.54 4.69
CA GLN A 299 27.77 10.50 5.56
C GLN A 299 28.45 10.50 6.92
N ALA A 300 29.78 10.64 6.96
CA ALA A 300 30.55 10.71 8.20
C ALA A 300 30.18 11.94 9.05
N ILE A 301 30.03 13.11 8.40
CA ILE A 301 29.60 14.35 9.04
C ILE A 301 28.19 14.21 9.61
N TRP A 302 27.24 13.74 8.79
CA TRP A 302 25.86 13.47 9.22
C TRP A 302 25.82 12.48 10.39
N LEU A 303 26.52 11.35 10.27
CA LEU A 303 26.56 10.31 11.29
C LEU A 303 27.10 10.86 12.62
N THR A 304 28.17 11.63 12.58
CA THR A 304 28.76 12.26 13.77
C THR A 304 27.74 13.15 14.50
N MET A 305 26.98 13.96 13.75
CA MET A 305 25.93 14.81 14.30
C MET A 305 24.74 14.02 14.85
N VAL A 306 24.31 12.95 14.18
CA VAL A 306 23.23 12.06 14.67
C VAL A 306 23.65 11.34 15.95
N LEU A 307 24.88 10.84 16.02
CA LEU A 307 25.40 10.18 17.22
C LEU A 307 25.48 11.15 18.42
N ALA A 308 25.84 12.41 18.18
CA ALA A 308 25.80 13.44 19.22
C ALA A 308 24.36 13.72 19.72
N LEU A 309 23.38 13.79 18.80
CA LEU A 309 21.97 13.94 19.14
C LEU A 309 21.42 12.73 19.90
N LEU A 310 21.75 11.50 19.48
CA LEU A 310 21.38 10.27 20.17
C LEU A 310 22.00 10.23 21.57
N SER A 311 23.26 10.58 21.72
CA SER A 311 23.94 10.67 23.02
C SER A 311 23.23 11.64 23.97
N ALA A 312 22.84 12.83 23.48
CA ALA A 312 22.07 13.78 24.29
C ALA A 312 20.71 13.21 24.73
N ARG A 313 19.98 12.57 23.81
CA ARG A 313 18.64 12.01 24.08
C ARG A 313 18.68 10.76 24.99
N PHE A 314 19.63 9.85 24.78
CA PHE A 314 19.65 8.55 25.45
C PHE A 314 20.50 8.50 26.72
N TRP A 315 21.63 9.19 26.74
CA TRP A 315 22.52 9.19 27.91
C TRP A 315 22.18 10.33 28.86
N LYS A 316 22.02 11.56 28.35
CA LYS A 316 21.78 12.73 29.21
C LYS A 316 20.33 12.84 29.66
N GLN A 317 19.38 12.68 28.73
CA GLN A 317 17.95 12.78 29.04
C GLN A 317 17.33 11.44 29.50
N ARG A 318 18.09 10.33 29.44
CA ARG A 318 17.64 8.99 29.86
C ARG A 318 16.30 8.59 29.23
N TRP A 319 16.14 8.83 27.94
CA TRP A 319 14.92 8.51 27.21
C TRP A 319 14.61 7.00 27.23
N GLN A 320 13.33 6.65 27.34
CA GLN A 320 12.78 5.31 27.13
C GLN A 320 11.52 5.39 26.23
N ALA A 321 11.23 4.29 25.54
CA ALA A 321 9.98 4.13 24.80
C ALA A 321 8.79 4.01 25.76
N LYS A 322 7.60 4.37 25.28
CA LYS A 322 6.36 4.25 26.07
C LYS A 322 5.97 2.79 26.34
N GLU A 323 6.35 1.90 25.44
CA GLU A 323 6.06 0.47 25.51
C GLU A 323 7.25 -0.32 24.97
N LEU A 324 7.32 -1.59 25.36
CA LEU A 324 8.31 -2.52 24.85
C LEU A 324 7.90 -3.05 23.47
N SER A 325 8.91 -3.36 22.69
CA SER A 325 8.84 -4.02 21.39
C SER A 325 9.27 -5.47 21.52
N TYR A 326 8.71 -6.30 20.66
CA TYR A 326 8.93 -7.74 20.61
C TYR A 326 9.19 -8.15 19.17
N THR A 327 9.98 -9.20 18.98
CA THR A 327 10.06 -9.89 17.69
C THR A 327 9.08 -11.05 17.65
N GLY A 328 8.86 -11.63 16.47
CA GLY A 328 8.05 -12.83 16.34
C GLY A 328 8.61 -13.98 17.18
N ASP A 329 9.93 -14.14 17.23
CA ASP A 329 10.56 -15.18 18.06
C ASP A 329 10.32 -14.95 19.56
N MET A 330 10.35 -13.69 20.01
CA MET A 330 10.01 -13.30 21.40
C MET A 330 8.56 -13.59 21.81
N VAL A 331 7.68 -13.99 20.89
CA VAL A 331 6.32 -14.38 21.25
C VAL A 331 6.31 -15.72 21.98
N THR A 332 7.14 -16.67 21.55
CA THR A 332 7.14 -18.05 22.03
C THR A 332 8.47 -18.44 22.69
N ASN A 333 9.58 -17.85 22.25
CA ASN A 333 10.93 -18.26 22.60
C ASN A 333 11.53 -17.35 23.67
N GLN A 334 11.70 -17.89 24.88
CA GLN A 334 12.37 -17.20 25.98
C GLN A 334 13.89 -17.12 25.77
N ASP A 335 14.46 -18.11 25.08
CA ASP A 335 15.90 -18.32 25.02
C ASP A 335 16.62 -17.24 24.23
N LEU A 336 15.94 -16.54 23.31
CA LEU A 336 16.53 -15.45 22.51
C LEU A 336 17.21 -14.39 23.39
N LEU A 337 16.56 -14.00 24.48
CA LEU A 337 17.08 -12.97 25.40
C LEU A 337 17.74 -13.55 26.66
N VAL A 338 17.47 -14.81 27.03
CA VAL A 338 18.03 -15.43 28.25
C VAL A 338 19.34 -16.19 28.00
N MET A 339 19.51 -16.84 26.85
CA MET A 339 20.66 -17.70 26.57
C MET A 339 21.88 -16.91 26.05
N ARG A 340 23.09 -17.42 26.35
CA ARG A 340 24.43 -16.84 26.05
C ARG A 340 24.57 -15.37 26.48
N GLY A 341 25.31 -15.04 27.55
CA GLY A 341 25.49 -13.63 27.95
C GLY A 341 24.25 -12.96 28.58
N GLY A 342 23.02 -13.26 28.12
CA GLY A 342 21.79 -12.72 28.70
C GLY A 342 21.56 -13.05 30.18
N ARG A 343 22.14 -14.14 30.68
CA ARG A 343 22.14 -14.48 32.12
C ARG A 343 22.86 -13.46 33.00
N THR A 344 23.77 -12.65 32.44
CA THR A 344 24.52 -11.63 33.20
C THR A 344 23.77 -10.30 33.29
N LEU A 345 22.74 -10.10 32.47
CA LEU A 345 21.86 -8.93 32.51
C LEU A 345 20.57 -9.26 33.28
N PRO A 346 20.32 -8.65 34.46
CA PRO A 346 19.15 -8.97 35.29
C PRO A 346 17.81 -8.87 34.54
N VAL A 347 17.61 -7.79 33.78
CA VAL A 347 16.38 -7.60 32.98
C VAL A 347 16.18 -8.71 31.94
N ALA A 348 17.27 -9.18 31.33
CA ALA A 348 17.22 -10.22 30.29
C ALA A 348 16.95 -11.59 30.92
N LYS A 349 17.52 -11.87 32.10
CA LYS A 349 17.25 -13.08 32.87
C LYS A 349 15.78 -13.18 33.33
N GLY A 350 15.17 -12.04 33.67
CA GLY A 350 13.77 -11.96 34.09
C GLY A 350 12.76 -11.95 32.94
N TYR A 351 13.23 -11.94 31.68
CA TYR A 351 12.36 -11.89 30.51
C TYR A 351 11.44 -13.12 30.43
N GLN A 352 10.16 -12.88 30.13
CA GLN A 352 9.17 -13.89 29.86
C GLN A 352 8.62 -13.70 28.43
N PRO A 353 8.41 -14.78 27.67
CA PRO A 353 7.77 -14.69 26.35
C PRO A 353 6.42 -13.99 26.44
N LEU A 354 6.04 -13.30 25.37
CA LEU A 354 4.77 -12.58 25.31
C LEU A 354 3.56 -13.51 25.51
N GLY A 355 3.70 -14.79 25.14
CA GLY A 355 2.72 -15.83 25.43
C GLY A 355 1.38 -15.60 24.73
N LEU A 356 1.40 -15.26 23.44
CA LEU A 356 0.17 -15.03 22.68
C LEU A 356 -0.56 -16.37 22.42
N SER A 357 -1.83 -16.47 22.82
CA SER A 357 -2.66 -17.65 22.62
C SER A 357 -2.99 -17.89 21.14
N ALA A 358 -3.25 -19.14 20.74
CA ALA A 358 -3.74 -19.46 19.40
C ALA A 358 -4.98 -18.61 19.03
N LEU A 359 -5.03 -18.10 17.79
CA LEU A 359 -6.19 -17.36 17.28
C LEU A 359 -7.36 -18.31 17.08
N THR A 360 -8.54 -17.85 17.42
CA THR A 360 -9.81 -18.51 17.08
C THR A 360 -10.50 -17.81 15.91
N LEU A 361 -11.53 -18.43 15.32
CA LEU A 361 -12.37 -17.77 14.31
C LEU A 361 -13.04 -16.50 14.84
N GLU A 362 -13.37 -16.45 16.13
CA GLU A 362 -13.96 -15.28 16.76
C GLU A 362 -12.96 -14.11 16.78
N ASP A 363 -11.67 -14.38 17.01
CA ASP A 363 -10.59 -13.38 17.07
C ASP A 363 -10.33 -12.70 15.72
N ILE A 364 -10.61 -13.41 14.63
CA ILE A 364 -10.48 -12.92 13.26
C ILE A 364 -11.83 -12.69 12.59
N SER A 365 -12.88 -12.53 13.38
CA SER A 365 -14.21 -12.19 12.87
C SER A 365 -14.20 -10.84 12.16
N ARG A 366 -15.13 -10.66 11.21
CA ARG A 366 -15.32 -9.40 10.46
C ARG A 366 -15.38 -8.18 11.38
N GLU A 367 -16.10 -8.26 12.51
CA GLU A 367 -16.22 -7.14 13.45
C GLU A 367 -14.87 -6.78 14.10
N LYS A 368 -14.10 -7.77 14.55
CA LYS A 368 -12.78 -7.52 15.17
C LYS A 368 -11.77 -7.02 14.14
N ILE A 369 -11.79 -7.53 12.92
CA ILE A 369 -10.91 -7.09 11.83
C ILE A 369 -11.27 -5.67 11.36
N ALA A 370 -12.56 -5.33 11.29
CA ALA A 370 -13.01 -3.99 10.89
C ALA A 370 -12.38 -2.87 11.73
N ARG A 371 -12.14 -3.11 13.02
CA ARG A 371 -11.50 -2.15 13.95
C ARG A 371 -10.04 -1.81 13.61
N GLN A 372 -9.40 -2.62 12.76
CA GLN A 372 -8.00 -2.44 12.35
C GLN A 372 -7.83 -2.35 10.83
N THR A 373 -8.91 -2.37 10.04
CA THR A 373 -8.84 -2.30 8.57
C THR A 373 -9.50 -1.04 8.03
N TRP A 374 -9.01 -0.60 6.87
CA TRP A 374 -9.60 0.50 6.12
C TRP A 374 -10.64 -0.02 5.14
N THR A 375 -11.76 0.70 5.00
CA THR A 375 -12.72 0.51 3.91
C THR A 375 -13.21 1.85 3.41
N ARG A 376 -13.15 2.07 2.09
CA ARG A 376 -13.75 3.25 1.44
C ARG A 376 -15.19 2.97 1.05
N GLY A 377 -16.02 2.60 2.03
CA GLY A 377 -17.43 2.29 1.84
C GLY A 377 -18.32 3.52 2.02
N GLY A 378 -18.14 4.56 1.20
CA GLY A 378 -19.02 5.72 1.22
C GLY A 378 -18.65 6.76 0.17
N ARG A 379 -19.54 7.05 -0.79
CA ARG A 379 -19.43 8.22 -1.65
C ARG A 379 -19.39 9.49 -0.79
N LYS A 380 -18.20 10.03 -0.51
CA LYS A 380 -18.04 11.46 -0.24
C LYS A 380 -18.00 12.17 -1.59
N THR A 381 -19.09 12.83 -1.95
CA THR A 381 -19.06 13.93 -2.92
C THR A 381 -18.00 14.91 -2.43
N ARG A 382 -16.92 15.02 -3.20
CA ARG A 382 -15.78 15.88 -2.90
C ARG A 382 -16.26 17.34 -3.04
N LYS A 383 -16.67 17.99 -1.94
CA LYS A 383 -16.71 19.46 -1.93
C LYS A 383 -15.26 19.95 -1.95
N ARG A 384 -14.87 20.53 -3.08
CA ARG A 384 -13.57 21.15 -3.32
C ARG A 384 -13.49 22.38 -2.39
N GLY A 385 -12.66 22.34 -1.34
CA GLY A 385 -12.47 23.51 -0.47
C GLY A 385 -11.65 23.32 0.80
N GLU A 386 -11.67 22.16 1.46
CA GLU A 386 -11.08 22.06 2.80
C GLU A 386 -9.81 21.20 2.83
N THR A 387 -8.68 21.87 2.97
CA THR A 387 -7.37 21.32 3.31
C THR A 387 -7.34 20.94 4.80
N GLY A 388 -7.99 19.84 5.13
CA GLY A 388 -7.94 19.25 6.47
C GLY A 388 -8.26 17.77 6.38
N ARG A 389 -7.25 16.90 6.48
CA ARG A 389 -7.46 15.47 6.65
C ARG A 389 -7.83 15.21 8.11
N GLU A 390 -9.08 15.46 8.46
CA GLU A 390 -9.65 14.83 9.64
C GLU A 390 -10.02 13.39 9.28
N ALA A 391 -9.42 12.44 10.00
CA ALA A 391 -9.73 11.03 9.95
C ALA A 391 -11.15 10.83 10.52
N GLY A 392 -12.17 10.98 9.66
CA GLY A 392 -13.52 10.56 10.00
C GLY A 392 -13.56 9.06 10.30
N ASP A 393 -14.43 8.68 11.22
CA ASP A 393 -14.71 7.29 11.58
C ASP A 393 -15.43 6.62 10.39
N TRP A 394 -14.69 5.90 9.54
CA TRP A 394 -15.22 5.19 8.37
C TRP A 394 -15.05 3.69 8.59
N THR A 395 -16.11 3.03 9.07
CA THR A 395 -16.20 1.57 9.15
C THR A 395 -17.44 1.12 8.39
N ILE A 396 -17.28 0.74 7.12
CA ILE A 396 -18.30 0.00 6.38
C ILE A 396 -17.59 -1.01 5.49
N THR A 397 -17.50 -2.25 5.98
CA THR A 397 -17.25 -3.42 5.12
C THR A 397 -18.30 -3.42 4.02
N THR A 398 -17.87 -3.57 2.77
CA THR A 398 -18.78 -3.59 1.62
C THR A 398 -19.75 -4.79 1.63
N ASP A 399 -19.59 -5.72 2.59
CA ASP A 399 -20.39 -6.93 2.79
C ASP A 399 -20.53 -7.81 1.54
N VAL A 400 -19.68 -7.59 0.53
CA VAL A 400 -19.72 -8.26 -0.78
C VAL A 400 -19.47 -9.75 -0.60
N ASN A 401 -18.46 -10.09 0.18
CA ASN A 401 -18.06 -11.49 0.41
C ASN A 401 -18.60 -12.05 1.73
N LYS A 402 -19.52 -11.35 2.39
CA LYS A 402 -20.12 -11.80 3.66
C LYS A 402 -20.79 -13.16 3.52
N TRP A 403 -21.53 -13.37 2.45
CA TRP A 403 -22.23 -14.63 2.23
C TRP A 403 -21.28 -15.83 2.05
N LEU A 404 -20.11 -15.62 1.44
CA LEU A 404 -19.06 -16.64 1.32
C LEU A 404 -18.44 -16.95 2.68
N GLU A 405 -18.21 -15.92 3.49
CA GLU A 405 -17.73 -16.07 4.85
C GLU A 405 -18.73 -16.87 5.71
N ASP A 406 -20.01 -16.46 5.73
CA ASP A 406 -21.07 -17.15 6.47
C ASP A 406 -21.21 -18.62 6.03
N ARG A 407 -21.00 -18.89 4.74
CA ARG A 407 -21.13 -20.23 4.15
C ARG A 407 -19.93 -21.15 4.43
N TYR A 408 -18.70 -20.65 4.45
CA TYR A 408 -17.50 -21.50 4.47
C TYR A 408 -16.58 -21.27 5.66
N ALA A 409 -16.69 -20.19 6.43
CA ALA A 409 -15.74 -19.92 7.53
C ALA A 409 -15.70 -21.04 8.58
N HIS A 410 -16.83 -21.73 8.81
CA HIS A 410 -16.94 -22.82 9.76
C HIS A 410 -16.22 -24.11 9.33
N THR A 411 -15.83 -24.25 8.07
CA THR A 411 -15.10 -25.43 7.57
C THR A 411 -13.58 -25.29 7.74
N VAL A 412 -13.11 -24.10 8.11
CA VAL A 412 -11.68 -23.78 8.19
C VAL A 412 -11.07 -24.34 9.47
N ALA A 413 -10.01 -25.13 9.31
CA ALA A 413 -9.30 -25.73 10.43
C ALA A 413 -8.46 -24.68 11.20
N PRO A 414 -8.39 -24.73 12.54
CA PRO A 414 -7.63 -23.77 13.35
C PRO A 414 -6.14 -23.67 12.98
N GLU A 415 -5.56 -24.74 12.43
CA GLU A 415 -4.18 -24.79 11.98
C GLU A 415 -3.94 -23.85 10.78
N ILE A 416 -4.94 -23.66 9.92
CA ILE A 416 -4.85 -22.79 8.73
C ILE A 416 -4.76 -21.32 9.14
N ILE A 417 -5.41 -20.91 10.23
CA ILE A 417 -5.39 -19.51 10.68
C ILE A 417 -4.18 -19.17 11.58
N ASN A 418 -3.51 -20.19 12.13
CA ASN A 418 -2.35 -20.04 13.02
C ASN A 418 -1.04 -20.43 12.34
N GLN A 419 -0.77 -19.89 11.14
CA GLN A 419 0.41 -20.23 10.37
C GLN A 419 1.67 -19.49 10.83
N TRP A 420 2.66 -20.27 11.26
CA TRP A 420 3.98 -19.79 11.68
C TRP A 420 5.09 -20.30 10.77
N THR A 421 6.16 -19.52 10.60
CA THR A 421 7.39 -19.97 9.94
C THR A 421 8.62 -19.34 10.60
N GLU A 422 9.67 -20.15 10.75
CA GLU A 422 10.98 -19.66 11.19
C GLU A 422 11.75 -19.02 10.03
N ASP A 423 11.51 -19.52 8.81
CA ASP A 423 12.22 -19.15 7.60
C ASP A 423 11.34 -18.30 6.65
N ARG A 424 11.90 -17.19 6.15
CA ARG A 424 11.26 -16.32 5.16
C ARG A 424 11.20 -16.95 3.77
N ASP A 425 12.09 -17.88 3.44
CA ASP A 425 12.06 -18.60 2.16
C ASP A 425 10.90 -19.61 2.11
N THR A 426 10.29 -19.93 3.24
CA THR A 426 9.19 -20.88 3.30
C THR A 426 7.87 -20.24 2.84
N MET A 427 7.24 -20.85 1.84
CA MET A 427 5.90 -20.54 1.34
C MET A 427 4.95 -21.69 1.69
N LYS A 428 3.83 -21.36 2.31
CA LYS A 428 2.77 -22.33 2.64
C LYS A 428 1.56 -22.11 1.75
N MET A 429 0.98 -23.18 1.23
CA MET A 429 -0.14 -23.11 0.29
C MET A 429 -1.14 -24.24 0.53
N LEU A 430 -2.40 -23.97 0.18
CA LEU A 430 -3.42 -25.02 0.05
C LEU A 430 -3.42 -25.56 -1.38
N PRO A 431 -3.68 -26.86 -1.57
CA PRO A 431 -3.69 -27.47 -2.89
C PRO A 431 -4.81 -26.88 -3.77
N PRO A 432 -4.60 -26.79 -5.10
CA PRO A 432 -5.61 -26.29 -6.02
C PRO A 432 -6.78 -27.28 -6.18
N VAL A 433 -7.99 -26.75 -6.36
CA VAL A 433 -9.20 -27.56 -6.61
C VAL A 433 -9.13 -28.27 -7.97
N ASN A 434 -8.67 -27.57 -9.03
CA ASN A 434 -8.63 -28.12 -10.38
C ASN A 434 -7.27 -28.75 -10.72
N ARG A 435 -7.24 -30.09 -10.81
CA ARG A 435 -6.04 -30.89 -11.03
C ARG A 435 -5.44 -30.75 -12.44
N ARG A 436 -6.17 -30.24 -13.44
CA ARG A 436 -5.68 -30.10 -14.83
C ARG A 436 -4.57 -29.06 -14.99
N LYS A 437 -4.35 -28.19 -14.00
CA LYS A 437 -3.30 -27.16 -14.01
C LYS A 437 -1.96 -27.59 -13.37
N ARG A 438 -1.80 -28.86 -12.94
CA ARG A 438 -0.49 -29.39 -12.53
C ARG A 438 0.37 -29.67 -13.76
N HIS A 439 1.01 -28.64 -14.33
CA HIS A 439 2.19 -28.86 -15.17
C HIS A 439 3.39 -29.03 -14.23
N TRP A 440 3.93 -30.25 -14.18
CA TRP A 440 5.16 -30.56 -13.45
C TRP A 440 6.34 -30.51 -14.44
N PRO A 441 7.51 -29.98 -14.05
CA PRO A 441 8.69 -29.91 -14.93
C PRO A 441 9.20 -31.28 -15.41
N ASP A 442 8.97 -32.35 -14.64
CA ASP A 442 9.58 -33.68 -14.88
C ASP A 442 8.68 -34.71 -15.60
N GLY A 443 7.53 -34.32 -16.15
CA GLY A 443 6.66 -35.23 -16.91
C GLY A 443 6.06 -36.42 -16.13
N LYS A 444 6.45 -36.63 -14.86
CA LYS A 444 5.87 -37.63 -13.97
C LYS A 444 4.60 -37.07 -13.33
N ARG A 445 3.45 -37.51 -13.86
CA ARG A 445 2.16 -37.39 -13.18
C ARG A 445 2.15 -38.32 -11.96
N GLU A 446 2.68 -37.89 -10.83
CA GLU A 446 2.39 -38.60 -9.59
C GLU A 446 0.91 -38.40 -9.24
N LYS A 447 0.16 -39.51 -9.19
CA LYS A 447 -1.16 -39.54 -8.58
C LYS A 447 -0.96 -39.28 -7.08
N PRO A 448 -1.54 -38.20 -6.51
CA PRO A 448 -1.54 -38.04 -5.07
C PRO A 448 -2.34 -39.18 -4.41
N PRO A 449 -2.02 -39.58 -3.17
CA PRO A 449 -2.73 -40.63 -2.45
C PRO A 449 -4.23 -40.29 -2.34
N GLU A 450 -5.08 -41.32 -2.40
CA GLU A 450 -6.56 -41.21 -2.39
C GLU A 450 -7.14 -40.47 -1.17
N ASN A 451 -6.32 -40.16 -0.17
CA ASN A 451 -6.68 -39.43 1.05
C ASN A 451 -6.43 -37.90 0.99
N ALA A 452 -6.18 -37.30 -0.18
CA ALA A 452 -6.02 -35.85 -0.36
C ALA A 452 -7.30 -35.01 -0.10
N LEU A 453 -8.29 -35.57 0.59
CA LEU A 453 -9.50 -34.90 1.08
C LEU A 453 -9.25 -34.13 2.39
N ALA A 454 -8.11 -34.34 3.07
CA ALA A 454 -7.67 -33.50 4.17
C ALA A 454 -6.87 -32.31 3.62
N ALA A 455 -7.24 -31.09 4.01
CA ALA A 455 -6.55 -29.83 3.72
C ALA A 455 -5.13 -29.83 4.29
N THR A 456 -4.21 -30.56 3.65
CA THR A 456 -2.83 -30.65 4.09
C THR A 456 -2.08 -29.47 3.50
N VAL A 457 -1.54 -28.60 4.35
CA VAL A 457 -0.76 -27.43 3.92
C VAL A 457 0.51 -27.89 3.23
N GLU A 458 0.68 -27.53 1.95
CA GLU A 458 1.91 -27.76 1.19
C GLU A 458 2.94 -26.69 1.54
N THR A 459 4.20 -27.10 1.73
CA THR A 459 5.32 -26.19 2.03
C THR A 459 6.32 -26.21 0.87
N ARG A 460 6.79 -25.03 0.43
CA ARG A 460 7.71 -24.87 -0.71
C ARG A 460 8.71 -23.73 -0.47
N SER A 461 9.84 -23.74 -1.18
CA SER A 461 10.79 -22.63 -1.22
C SER A 461 10.31 -21.50 -2.16
N ARG A 462 10.35 -20.25 -1.69
CA ARG A 462 10.09 -19.04 -2.47
C ARG A 462 11.19 -18.80 -3.50
N ARG A 463 12.44 -19.07 -3.13
CA ARG A 463 13.63 -18.93 -3.99
C ARG A 463 13.52 -19.85 -5.17
N GLU A 464 13.23 -21.13 -4.95
CA GLU A 464 13.00 -22.09 -6.03
C GLU A 464 11.84 -21.65 -6.92
N ALA A 465 10.69 -21.31 -6.33
CA ALA A 465 9.52 -20.85 -7.08
C ALA A 465 9.79 -19.57 -7.91
N SER A 466 10.69 -18.70 -7.46
CA SER A 466 11.06 -17.47 -8.16
C SER A 466 11.96 -17.69 -9.37
N ARG A 467 12.75 -18.78 -9.38
CA ARG A 467 13.65 -19.18 -10.47
C ARG A 467 12.93 -19.82 -11.65
N ILE A 468 11.71 -20.31 -11.41
CA ILE A 468 10.88 -20.93 -12.44
C ILE A 468 10.03 -19.88 -13.16
N ALA A 469 9.75 -20.14 -14.44
CA ALA A 469 8.91 -19.29 -15.25
C ALA A 469 7.49 -19.17 -14.67
N SER A 470 6.83 -18.02 -14.87
CA SER A 470 5.55 -17.71 -14.21
C SER A 470 4.44 -18.72 -14.45
N TRP A 471 4.43 -19.39 -15.61
CA TRP A 471 3.48 -20.43 -15.99
C TRP A 471 3.77 -21.82 -15.38
N GLU A 472 4.99 -22.03 -14.85
CA GLU A 472 5.43 -23.26 -14.17
C GLU A 472 5.39 -23.14 -12.64
N ARG A 473 5.05 -21.95 -12.13
CA ARG A 473 4.96 -21.72 -10.69
C ARG A 473 3.86 -22.58 -10.06
N PRO A 474 4.04 -23.01 -8.80
CA PRO A 474 3.03 -23.77 -8.08
C PRO A 474 1.68 -23.05 -8.08
N VAL A 475 0.65 -23.76 -8.54
CA VAL A 475 -0.74 -23.30 -8.55
C VAL A 475 -1.41 -23.77 -7.26
N GLY A 476 -2.00 -22.85 -6.50
CA GLY A 476 -2.71 -23.13 -5.24
C GLY A 476 -3.07 -21.83 -4.52
N TYR A 477 -3.59 -21.95 -3.31
CA TYR A 477 -4.01 -20.80 -2.49
C TYR A 477 -2.92 -20.47 -1.47
N THR A 478 -2.15 -19.40 -1.71
CA THR A 478 -0.99 -19.05 -0.89
C THR A 478 -1.41 -18.48 0.46
N LEU A 479 -1.01 -19.14 1.54
CA LEU A 479 -1.22 -18.68 2.90
C LEU A 479 -0.19 -17.61 3.27
N GLN A 480 -0.60 -16.69 4.14
CA GLN A 480 0.35 -15.80 4.81
C GLN A 480 0.86 -16.47 6.09
N THR A 481 2.10 -16.17 6.45
CA THR A 481 2.76 -16.74 7.62
C THR A 481 3.27 -15.64 8.52
N PHE A 482 3.10 -15.82 9.83
CA PHE A 482 3.78 -15.00 10.82
C PHE A 482 5.23 -15.46 10.92
N THR A 483 6.19 -14.54 10.77
CA THR A 483 7.62 -14.87 10.75
C THR A 483 8.30 -14.42 12.04
N ASN A 484 9.30 -15.18 12.48
CA ASN A 484 10.09 -14.85 13.66
C ASN A 484 10.76 -13.47 13.58
N SER A 485 11.02 -12.98 12.38
CA SER A 485 11.69 -11.71 12.09
C SER A 485 10.77 -10.48 12.04
N MET A 486 9.44 -10.65 12.15
CA MET A 486 8.53 -9.52 12.34
C MET A 486 8.79 -8.90 13.70
N PHE A 487 8.64 -7.58 13.84
CA PHE A 487 8.84 -6.90 15.12
C PHE A 487 8.00 -5.64 15.20
N GLY A 488 7.60 -5.30 16.42
CA GLY A 488 6.70 -4.19 16.73
C GLY A 488 6.32 -4.21 18.21
N SER A 489 5.40 -3.35 18.62
CA SER A 489 4.80 -3.47 19.96
C SER A 489 3.86 -4.67 20.05
N ARG A 490 3.41 -5.00 21.27
CA ARG A 490 2.46 -6.10 21.51
C ARG A 490 1.19 -5.95 20.66
N ASP A 491 0.57 -4.78 20.70
CA ASP A 491 -0.67 -4.48 19.97
C ASP A 491 -0.46 -4.61 18.45
N GLU A 492 0.70 -4.17 17.95
CA GLU A 492 1.03 -4.27 16.53
C GLU A 492 1.17 -5.73 16.08
N LEU A 493 1.88 -6.56 16.85
CA LEU A 493 2.04 -7.99 16.54
C LEU A 493 0.72 -8.75 16.62
N GLU A 494 -0.12 -8.45 17.62
CA GLU A 494 -1.46 -9.04 17.76
C GLU A 494 -2.35 -8.70 16.54
N LYS A 495 -2.36 -7.43 16.12
CA LYS A 495 -3.06 -6.97 14.92
C LYS A 495 -2.55 -7.66 13.65
N ASP A 496 -1.24 -7.69 13.46
CA ASP A 496 -0.62 -8.32 12.29
C ASP A 496 -0.88 -9.82 12.22
N ARG A 497 -0.84 -10.50 13.37
CA ARG A 497 -1.17 -11.92 13.46
C ARG A 497 -2.64 -12.18 13.14
N ALA A 498 -3.56 -11.37 13.65
CA ALA A 498 -4.97 -11.46 13.31
C ALA A 498 -5.22 -11.23 11.81
N PHE A 499 -4.51 -10.27 11.18
CA PHE A 499 -4.59 -10.03 9.75
C PHE A 499 -4.08 -11.21 8.91
N ILE A 500 -2.96 -11.83 9.31
CA ILE A 500 -2.42 -13.04 8.66
C ILE A 500 -3.40 -14.22 8.78
N GLY A 501 -3.99 -14.41 9.96
CA GLY A 501 -5.02 -15.44 10.18
C GLY A 501 -6.25 -15.19 9.31
N ARG A 502 -6.69 -13.92 9.22
CA ARG A 502 -7.80 -13.50 8.35
C ARG A 502 -7.52 -13.73 6.86
N HIS A 503 -6.29 -13.48 6.40
CA HIS A 503 -5.87 -13.81 5.04
C HIS A 503 -5.90 -15.32 4.78
N SER A 504 -5.43 -16.11 5.74
CA SER A 504 -5.42 -17.57 5.58
C SER A 504 -6.83 -18.16 5.58
N LEU A 505 -7.75 -17.60 6.40
CA LEU A 505 -9.18 -17.86 6.34
C LEU A 505 -9.75 -17.54 4.94
N ALA A 506 -9.42 -16.36 4.37
CA ALA A 506 -9.87 -15.97 3.04
C ALA A 506 -9.42 -16.95 1.94
N MET A 507 -8.19 -17.47 2.02
CA MET A 507 -7.68 -18.45 1.06
C MET A 507 -8.40 -19.80 1.15
N ASP A 508 -8.77 -20.24 2.35
CA ASP A 508 -9.54 -21.47 2.54
C ASP A 508 -10.99 -21.31 2.07
N ILE A 509 -11.62 -20.17 2.36
CA ILE A 509 -12.93 -19.79 1.82
C ILE A 509 -12.91 -19.82 0.29
N GLN A 510 -11.89 -19.24 -0.35
CA GLN A 510 -11.76 -19.29 -1.80
C GLN A 510 -11.67 -20.73 -2.31
N ARG A 511 -10.88 -21.58 -1.66
CA ARG A 511 -10.76 -23.00 -2.03
C ARG A 511 -12.11 -23.72 -1.97
N GLU A 512 -12.85 -23.58 -0.88
CA GLU A 512 -14.15 -24.25 -0.74
C GLU A 512 -15.20 -23.68 -1.71
N ALA A 513 -15.18 -22.37 -1.98
CA ALA A 513 -16.02 -21.75 -2.99
C ALA A 513 -15.72 -22.28 -4.40
N ASP A 514 -14.45 -22.39 -4.78
CA ASP A 514 -14.02 -22.95 -6.06
C ASP A 514 -14.39 -24.44 -6.18
N ARG A 515 -14.30 -25.18 -5.07
CA ARG A 515 -14.71 -26.60 -5.00
C ARG A 515 -16.20 -26.76 -5.23
N GLU A 516 -17.02 -25.94 -4.58
CA GLU A 516 -18.46 -25.96 -4.79
C GLU A 516 -18.82 -25.54 -6.22
N TYR A 517 -18.14 -24.53 -6.76
CA TYR A 517 -18.30 -24.09 -8.14
C TYR A 517 -18.05 -25.23 -9.14
N GLU A 518 -16.89 -25.89 -9.07
CA GLU A 518 -16.56 -27.01 -9.96
C GLU A 518 -17.55 -28.18 -9.82
N ALA A 519 -18.09 -28.43 -8.63
CA ALA A 519 -19.07 -29.49 -8.41
C ALA A 519 -20.47 -29.16 -8.94
N ARG A 520 -20.89 -27.89 -8.86
CA ARG A 520 -22.29 -27.49 -9.11
C ARG A 520 -22.49 -26.70 -10.41
N ARG A 521 -21.45 -26.14 -11.04
CA ARG A 521 -21.53 -25.27 -12.22
C ARG A 521 -22.47 -25.80 -13.29
N ASP A 522 -22.25 -27.03 -13.76
CA ASP A 522 -23.03 -27.59 -14.88
C ASP A 522 -24.52 -27.77 -14.52
N SER A 523 -24.80 -28.09 -13.26
CA SER A 523 -26.18 -28.19 -12.76
C SER A 523 -26.89 -26.84 -12.73
N ILE A 524 -26.17 -25.77 -12.38
CA ILE A 524 -26.67 -24.39 -12.34
C ILE A 524 -26.91 -23.86 -13.76
N VAL A 525 -25.98 -24.10 -14.69
CA VAL A 525 -26.16 -23.75 -16.12
C VAL A 525 -27.40 -24.44 -16.69
N SER A 526 -27.54 -25.75 -16.42
CA SER A 526 -28.68 -26.54 -16.86
C SER A 526 -30.00 -26.09 -16.24
N TRP A 527 -29.98 -25.70 -14.96
CA TRP A 527 -31.14 -25.10 -14.30
C TRP A 527 -31.53 -23.76 -14.96
N TYR A 528 -30.56 -22.85 -15.14
CA TYR A 528 -30.80 -21.52 -15.70
C TYR A 528 -31.36 -21.60 -17.12
N ARG A 529 -30.78 -22.45 -17.97
CA ARG A 529 -31.29 -22.70 -19.33
C ARG A 529 -32.75 -23.15 -19.33
N ARG A 530 -33.10 -24.13 -18.48
CA ARG A 530 -34.50 -24.63 -18.39
C ARG A 530 -35.48 -23.55 -17.95
N GLN A 531 -35.09 -22.67 -17.02
CA GLN A 531 -35.97 -21.57 -16.61
C GLN A 531 -36.17 -20.56 -17.75
N LEU A 532 -35.11 -20.22 -18.49
CA LEU A 532 -35.20 -19.32 -19.64
C LEU A 532 -36.04 -19.89 -20.78
N GLU A 533 -35.91 -21.19 -21.07
CA GLU A 533 -36.75 -21.89 -22.06
C GLU A 533 -38.23 -21.85 -21.64
N GLY A 534 -38.52 -22.05 -20.34
CA GLY A 534 -39.87 -21.88 -19.79
C GLY A 534 -40.42 -20.45 -19.91
N ASN A 535 -39.55 -19.44 -19.86
CA ASN A 535 -39.90 -18.02 -19.93
C ASN A 535 -39.73 -17.40 -21.34
N VAL A 536 -39.47 -18.21 -22.38
CA VAL A 536 -39.12 -17.73 -23.73
C VAL A 536 -40.16 -16.80 -24.34
N ASN A 537 -41.44 -17.02 -24.04
CA ASN A 537 -42.54 -16.22 -24.56
C ASN A 537 -42.54 -14.78 -24.00
N GLU A 538 -42.24 -14.61 -22.72
CA GLU A 538 -42.19 -13.27 -22.11
C GLU A 538 -40.94 -12.51 -22.57
N LEU A 539 -39.79 -13.20 -22.63
CA LEU A 539 -38.57 -12.62 -23.20
C LEU A 539 -38.81 -12.14 -24.64
N ALA A 540 -39.53 -12.91 -25.45
CA ALA A 540 -39.87 -12.50 -26.80
C ALA A 540 -40.90 -11.35 -26.85
N ARG A 541 -41.82 -11.25 -25.88
CA ARG A 541 -42.70 -10.07 -25.73
C ARG A 541 -41.87 -8.82 -25.40
N ARG A 542 -40.90 -8.91 -24.48
CA ARG A 542 -39.97 -7.80 -24.15
C ARG A 542 -39.16 -7.36 -25.36
N ALA A 543 -38.61 -8.31 -26.13
CA ALA A 543 -37.92 -8.02 -27.38
C ALA A 543 -38.82 -7.34 -28.42
N ALA A 544 -40.07 -7.77 -28.55
CA ALA A 544 -41.05 -7.17 -29.45
C ALA A 544 -41.48 -5.76 -29.02
N LYS A 545 -41.61 -5.48 -27.72
CA LYS A 545 -41.84 -4.12 -27.20
C LYS A 545 -40.71 -3.17 -27.60
N LEU A 546 -39.46 -3.59 -27.45
CA LEU A 546 -38.30 -2.81 -27.92
C LEU A 546 -38.31 -2.58 -29.43
N PHE A 547 -38.67 -3.61 -30.22
CA PHE A 547 -38.80 -3.49 -31.67
C PHE A 547 -39.82 -2.40 -32.08
N ILE A 548 -40.94 -2.30 -31.36
CA ILE A 548 -41.97 -1.26 -31.57
C ILE A 548 -41.40 0.13 -31.26
N VAL A 549 -40.71 0.29 -30.11
CA VAL A 549 -40.12 1.57 -29.68
C VAL A 549 -39.04 2.05 -30.65
N GLN A 550 -38.14 1.16 -31.08
CA GLN A 550 -37.06 1.47 -32.04
C GLN A 550 -37.60 1.87 -33.43
N ARG A 551 -38.82 1.45 -33.80
CA ARG A 551 -39.48 1.89 -35.04
C ARG A 551 -40.21 3.22 -34.91
N GLY A 552 -40.50 3.68 -33.68
CA GLY A 552 -41.28 4.88 -33.39
C GLY A 552 -40.46 6.14 -33.04
N THR A 553 -39.13 6.02 -32.88
CA THR A 553 -38.24 7.13 -32.52
C THR A 553 -37.08 7.26 -33.51
N VAL A 554 -36.78 8.49 -33.93
CA VAL A 554 -35.55 8.82 -34.68
C VAL A 554 -34.35 8.57 -33.76
N PRO A 555 -33.25 7.94 -34.22
CA PRO A 555 -32.11 7.66 -33.36
C PRO A 555 -31.48 8.99 -32.92
N ASP A 556 -31.51 9.27 -31.61
CA ASP A 556 -30.64 10.29 -31.05
C ASP A 556 -29.24 9.67 -30.92
N GLU A 557 -28.31 10.13 -31.74
CA GLU A 557 -26.91 9.66 -31.77
C GLU A 557 -26.15 9.97 -30.47
N HIS A 558 -26.78 10.63 -29.49
CA HIS A 558 -26.16 11.00 -28.21
C HIS A 558 -26.78 10.37 -26.95
N ALA A 559 -27.57 9.28 -27.07
CA ALA A 559 -28.00 8.48 -25.90
C ALA A 559 -26.87 7.61 -25.32
N GLY A 560 -25.72 8.21 -25.03
CA GLY A 560 -24.55 7.61 -24.41
C GLY A 560 -24.66 7.42 -22.89
N ARG A 561 -25.86 7.27 -22.33
CA ARG A 561 -26.04 6.79 -20.94
C ARG A 561 -26.51 5.35 -20.98
N ARG A 562 -25.57 4.42 -20.78
CA ARG A 562 -25.85 3.00 -20.52
C ARG A 562 -26.79 2.88 -19.32
N VAL A 563 -28.07 2.64 -19.57
CA VAL A 563 -28.97 2.12 -18.54
C VAL A 563 -28.66 0.63 -18.45
N CYS A 564 -28.14 0.19 -17.31
CA CYS A 564 -27.95 -1.23 -17.04
C CYS A 564 -29.31 -1.95 -17.13
N ASN A 565 -29.33 -3.15 -17.70
CA ASN A 565 -30.51 -4.05 -17.85
C ASN A 565 -31.49 -3.82 -19.01
N GLU A 566 -31.24 -2.89 -19.92
CA GLU A 566 -32.05 -2.81 -21.15
C GLU A 566 -31.65 -3.88 -22.19
N PRO A 567 -32.59 -4.65 -22.74
CA PRO A 567 -32.28 -5.59 -23.80
C PRO A 567 -31.86 -4.86 -25.08
N ILE A 568 -30.88 -5.41 -25.80
CA ILE A 568 -30.37 -4.82 -27.04
C ILE A 568 -30.88 -5.65 -28.21
N LEU A 569 -31.69 -5.02 -29.08
CA LEU A 569 -32.21 -5.64 -30.30
C LEU A 569 -31.47 -5.14 -31.55
N ARG A 570 -31.00 -6.06 -32.40
CA ARG A 570 -30.30 -5.77 -33.68
C ARG A 570 -30.64 -6.79 -34.78
N GLU A 571 -30.46 -6.41 -36.04
CA GLU A 571 -30.61 -7.31 -37.19
C GLU A 571 -29.37 -8.20 -37.34
N VAL A 572 -29.55 -9.49 -37.66
CA VAL A 572 -28.49 -10.53 -37.71
C VAL A 572 -27.52 -10.36 -38.91
N ALA A 573 -27.83 -9.44 -39.84
CA ALA A 573 -27.01 -9.15 -41.01
C ALA A 573 -25.73 -8.34 -40.70
N ASP A 574 -25.62 -7.75 -39.50
CA ASP A 574 -24.46 -6.96 -39.10
C ASP A 574 -23.28 -7.88 -38.69
N LYS A 575 -22.25 -7.92 -39.55
CA LYS A 575 -21.06 -8.77 -39.38
C LYS A 575 -20.29 -8.45 -38.09
N ALA A 576 -20.26 -7.19 -37.65
CA ALA A 576 -19.58 -6.80 -36.42
C ALA A 576 -20.27 -7.37 -35.16
N TRP A 577 -21.58 -7.61 -35.22
CA TRP A 577 -22.37 -8.17 -34.11
C TRP A 577 -22.45 -9.70 -34.09
N ARG A 578 -22.13 -10.38 -35.20
CA ARG A 578 -21.93 -11.85 -35.21
C ARG A 578 -20.73 -12.24 -34.34
N ASP A 579 -19.62 -11.49 -34.42
CA ASP A 579 -18.35 -11.84 -33.78
C ASP A 579 -18.27 -11.39 -32.30
N TRP A 580 -18.87 -10.24 -31.93
CA TRP A 580 -18.74 -9.66 -30.58
C TRP A 580 -19.48 -10.42 -29.46
N LEU A 581 -20.39 -11.36 -29.79
CA LEU A 581 -21.38 -11.90 -28.83
C LEU A 581 -21.59 -13.43 -28.94
N ILE A 582 -20.52 -14.15 -29.31
CA ILE A 582 -20.42 -15.62 -29.21
C ILE A 582 -20.33 -16.08 -27.72
N PHE A 583 -20.24 -15.15 -26.77
CA PHE A 583 -19.88 -15.45 -25.39
C PHE A 583 -21.04 -15.68 -24.39
N SER A 584 -22.32 -15.69 -24.78
CA SER A 584 -23.42 -16.00 -23.85
C SER A 584 -23.43 -17.48 -23.40
N GLU A 585 -23.59 -17.77 -22.11
CA GLU A 585 -23.75 -19.16 -21.62
C GLU A 585 -25.05 -19.81 -22.15
N VAL A 586 -26.08 -19.00 -22.42
CA VAL A 586 -27.38 -19.49 -22.92
C VAL A 586 -27.81 -18.78 -24.20
N THR A 587 -28.06 -19.58 -25.23
CA THR A 587 -28.63 -19.17 -26.51
C THR A 587 -29.99 -19.84 -26.68
N LEU A 588 -31.02 -19.04 -26.95
CA LEU A 588 -32.38 -19.48 -27.24
C LEU A 588 -32.58 -19.46 -28.77
N GLY A 589 -32.49 -20.64 -29.37
CA GLY A 589 -32.45 -20.88 -30.82
C GLY A 589 -31.25 -21.75 -31.21
N ASP A 590 -31.37 -22.51 -32.29
CA ASP A 590 -30.32 -23.46 -32.71
C ASP A 590 -29.33 -22.85 -33.69
N TYR A 591 -28.09 -23.34 -33.70
CA TYR A 591 -27.11 -22.99 -34.72
C TYR A 591 -27.11 -24.01 -35.85
N CYS A 592 -27.33 -23.56 -37.09
CA CYS A 592 -27.28 -24.40 -38.28
C CYS A 592 -25.92 -24.28 -38.98
N GLY A 593 -24.99 -25.20 -38.68
CA GLY A 593 -23.64 -25.18 -39.26
C GLY A 593 -23.59 -25.26 -40.79
N ARG A 594 -24.61 -25.83 -41.45
CA ARG A 594 -24.70 -25.88 -42.92
C ARG A 594 -24.99 -24.52 -43.57
N ARG A 595 -25.66 -23.63 -42.84
CA ARG A 595 -26.09 -22.31 -43.34
C ARG A 595 -25.35 -21.16 -42.64
N ASP A 596 -24.38 -21.47 -41.79
CA ASP A 596 -23.64 -20.51 -40.96
C ASP A 596 -24.57 -19.46 -40.33
N SER A 597 -25.68 -19.92 -39.76
CA SER A 597 -26.75 -19.04 -39.26
C SER A 597 -27.50 -19.63 -38.08
N TYR A 598 -27.97 -18.73 -37.21
CA TYR A 598 -28.84 -19.08 -36.09
C TYR A 598 -30.30 -19.18 -36.53
N LEU A 599 -31.01 -20.13 -35.96
CA LEU A 599 -32.41 -20.42 -36.19
C LEU A 599 -33.27 -19.73 -35.13
N CYS A 600 -34.46 -19.32 -35.55
CA CYS A 600 -35.49 -18.74 -34.70
C CYS A 600 -35.99 -19.79 -33.72
N VAL A 601 -36.07 -19.42 -32.44
CA VAL A 601 -36.52 -20.31 -31.35
C VAL A 601 -37.96 -20.82 -31.52
N PHE A 602 -38.80 -20.12 -32.28
CA PHE A 602 -40.23 -20.45 -32.41
C PHE A 602 -40.60 -21.25 -33.66
N ASP A 603 -39.86 -21.10 -34.76
CA ASP A 603 -40.26 -21.65 -36.06
C ASP A 603 -39.12 -22.34 -36.82
N GLY A 604 -37.91 -22.40 -36.25
CA GLY A 604 -36.75 -23.06 -36.85
C GLY A 604 -36.26 -22.42 -38.16
N THR A 605 -36.82 -21.28 -38.56
CA THR A 605 -36.36 -20.55 -39.76
C THR A 605 -35.15 -19.68 -39.44
N VAL A 606 -34.42 -19.22 -40.46
CA VAL A 606 -33.24 -18.36 -40.26
C VAL A 606 -33.64 -17.09 -39.49
N ALA A 607 -32.97 -16.85 -38.36
CA ALA A 607 -33.22 -15.69 -37.53
C ALA A 607 -32.85 -14.40 -38.27
N SER A 608 -33.72 -13.40 -38.17
CA SER A 608 -33.49 -12.07 -38.72
C SER A 608 -33.10 -11.08 -37.63
N TRP A 609 -33.55 -11.32 -36.40
CA TRP A 609 -33.32 -10.46 -35.24
C TRP A 609 -32.62 -11.24 -34.13
N LYS A 610 -31.69 -10.56 -33.45
CA LYS A 610 -31.07 -11.00 -32.21
C LYS A 610 -31.40 -9.99 -31.11
N CYS A 611 -31.98 -10.46 -30.02
CA CYS A 611 -32.15 -9.69 -28.79
C CYS A 611 -31.18 -10.24 -27.74
N VAL A 612 -30.44 -9.36 -27.06
CA VAL A 612 -29.50 -9.76 -25.99
C VAL A 612 -29.94 -9.15 -24.67
N PHE A 613 -30.16 -10.01 -23.68
CA PHE A 613 -30.37 -9.62 -22.29
C PHE A 613 -29.04 -9.72 -21.53
N ARG A 614 -28.73 -8.70 -20.72
CA ARG A 614 -27.47 -8.59 -19.99
C ARG A 614 -27.77 -8.35 -18.52
N PRO A 615 -28.03 -9.41 -17.73
CA PRO A 615 -28.24 -9.25 -16.29
C PRO A 615 -26.97 -8.73 -15.63
N TRP A 616 -27.15 -7.94 -14.57
CA TRP A 616 -26.08 -7.39 -13.75
C TRP A 616 -26.15 -7.85 -12.29
N THR A 617 -27.35 -8.14 -11.78
CA THR A 617 -27.58 -8.57 -10.40
C THR A 617 -28.46 -9.83 -10.31
N ALA A 618 -28.60 -10.38 -9.10
CA ALA A 618 -29.49 -11.49 -8.81
C ALA A 618 -30.96 -11.14 -9.11
N GLU A 619 -31.39 -9.90 -8.90
CA GLU A 619 -32.72 -9.42 -9.27
C GLU A 619 -32.98 -9.56 -10.77
N ASP A 620 -31.98 -9.26 -11.60
CA ASP A 620 -32.11 -9.42 -13.05
C ASP A 620 -32.21 -10.88 -13.46
N LEU A 621 -31.47 -11.77 -12.77
CA LEU A 621 -31.58 -13.21 -12.99
C LEU A 621 -32.98 -13.71 -12.59
N ALA A 622 -33.56 -13.21 -11.50
CA ALA A 622 -34.90 -13.55 -11.07
C ALA A 622 -35.97 -13.07 -12.08
N ASP A 623 -35.85 -11.84 -12.58
CA ASP A 623 -36.72 -11.30 -13.64
C ASP A 623 -36.64 -12.14 -14.92
N LEU A 624 -35.42 -12.43 -15.40
CA LEU A 624 -35.23 -13.24 -16.62
C LEU A 624 -35.78 -14.67 -16.49
N THR A 625 -35.79 -15.22 -15.28
CA THR A 625 -36.28 -16.59 -15.00
C THR A 625 -37.75 -16.65 -14.56
N ALA A 626 -38.48 -15.53 -14.61
CA ALA A 626 -39.87 -15.40 -14.15
C ALA A 626 -40.07 -15.84 -12.69
N ARG A 627 -39.15 -15.44 -11.82
CA ARG A 627 -39.18 -15.75 -10.39
C ARG A 627 -39.49 -14.55 -9.51
N ASP A 628 -39.41 -13.32 -10.01
CA ASP A 628 -39.72 -12.04 -9.34
C ASP A 628 -39.04 -11.77 -7.96
N ASP A 629 -38.44 -12.79 -7.33
CA ASP A 629 -37.77 -12.77 -6.03
C ASP A 629 -36.42 -13.54 -6.14
N PRO A 630 -35.28 -12.87 -5.91
CA PRO A 630 -33.96 -13.50 -5.90
C PRO A 630 -33.84 -14.71 -4.98
N ARG A 631 -34.63 -14.81 -3.91
CA ARG A 631 -34.59 -15.95 -2.96
C ARG A 631 -35.01 -17.27 -3.60
N LEU A 632 -35.74 -17.21 -4.72
CA LEU A 632 -36.15 -18.39 -5.50
C LEU A 632 -35.06 -18.87 -6.47
N LEU A 633 -33.99 -18.10 -6.65
CA LEU A 633 -32.80 -18.58 -7.35
C LEU A 633 -32.08 -19.66 -6.52
N PRO A 634 -31.27 -20.52 -7.18
CA PRO A 634 -30.30 -21.35 -6.49
C PRO A 634 -29.50 -20.51 -5.50
N ASP A 635 -29.25 -21.05 -4.32
CA ASP A 635 -28.56 -20.39 -3.21
C ASP A 635 -27.29 -19.63 -3.63
N VAL A 636 -26.46 -20.22 -4.49
CA VAL A 636 -25.23 -19.60 -5.01
C VAL A 636 -25.45 -18.41 -5.95
N LEU A 637 -26.64 -18.27 -6.54
CA LEU A 637 -26.99 -17.16 -7.44
C LEU A 637 -27.73 -16.01 -6.74
N ARG A 638 -28.14 -16.20 -5.47
CA ARG A 638 -28.87 -15.18 -4.69
C ARG A 638 -28.03 -13.93 -4.41
N HIS A 639 -26.71 -14.07 -4.46
CA HIS A 639 -25.73 -13.01 -4.24
C HIS A 639 -24.97 -12.65 -5.52
N TRP A 640 -25.40 -13.17 -6.67
CA TRP A 640 -24.68 -12.99 -7.91
C TRP A 640 -24.74 -11.53 -8.38
N GLN A 641 -23.59 -11.02 -8.77
CA GLN A 641 -23.45 -9.75 -9.47
C GLN A 641 -22.35 -9.85 -10.50
N LYS A 642 -22.44 -9.05 -11.56
CA LYS A 642 -21.51 -9.12 -12.68
C LYS A 642 -20.15 -8.48 -12.38
N GLU A 643 -20.14 -7.40 -11.61
CA GLU A 643 -18.93 -6.66 -11.25
C GLU A 643 -18.75 -6.66 -9.73
N LYS A 644 -17.49 -6.68 -9.30
CA LYS A 644 -17.14 -6.64 -7.89
C LYS A 644 -17.06 -5.19 -7.46
N ASP A 645 -17.70 -4.84 -6.35
CA ASP A 645 -17.56 -3.50 -5.78
C ASP A 645 -16.11 -3.20 -5.42
N TYR A 646 -15.72 -1.95 -5.67
CA TYR A 646 -14.37 -1.50 -5.34
C TYR A 646 -14.23 -1.29 -3.83
N VAL A 647 -13.43 -2.14 -3.19
CA VAL A 647 -13.24 -2.14 -1.72
C VAL A 647 -12.08 -1.27 -1.24
N GLY A 648 -11.29 -0.71 -2.17
CA GLY A 648 -10.08 0.08 -1.88
C GLY A 648 -8.83 -0.49 -2.56
N ASN A 649 -7.66 0.09 -2.28
CA ASN A 649 -6.41 -0.39 -2.84
C ASN A 649 -5.67 -1.29 -1.85
N SER A 650 -5.95 -2.60 -1.92
CA SER A 650 -5.35 -3.63 -1.05
C SER A 650 -3.84 -3.84 -1.24
N ILE A 651 -3.21 -3.05 -2.11
CA ILE A 651 -1.75 -2.96 -2.24
C ILE A 651 -1.20 -1.88 -1.30
N LEU A 652 -1.91 -0.76 -1.12
CA LEU A 652 -1.46 0.38 -0.30
C LEU A 652 -2.06 0.37 1.11
N GLU A 653 -3.24 -0.21 1.27
CA GLU A 653 -4.07 -0.06 2.45
C GLU A 653 -4.34 -1.42 3.10
N ARG A 654 -4.49 -1.43 4.43
CA ARG A 654 -4.85 -2.60 5.23
C ARG A 654 -6.35 -2.86 5.11
N ILE A 655 -6.79 -3.57 4.08
CA ILE A 655 -8.20 -3.91 3.82
C ILE A 655 -8.49 -5.33 4.33
N ASP A 656 -9.72 -5.63 4.79
CA ASP A 656 -10.11 -6.98 5.19
C ASP A 656 -9.78 -7.99 4.07
N PRO A 657 -8.89 -8.97 4.32
CA PRO A 657 -8.54 -10.00 3.34
C PRO A 657 -9.73 -10.76 2.75
N VAL A 658 -10.82 -10.95 3.51
CA VAL A 658 -12.02 -11.59 2.96
C VAL A 658 -12.67 -10.74 1.88
N GLU A 659 -12.67 -9.41 2.01
CA GLU A 659 -13.21 -8.50 1.00
C GLU A 659 -12.22 -8.30 -0.16
N SER A 660 -10.91 -8.21 0.11
CA SER A 660 -9.92 -7.92 -0.93
C SER A 660 -9.48 -9.14 -1.74
N GLU A 661 -9.28 -10.30 -1.10
CA GLU A 661 -8.68 -11.48 -1.73
C GLU A 661 -9.70 -12.48 -2.25
N VAL A 662 -10.85 -12.62 -1.59
CA VAL A 662 -11.88 -13.56 -2.04
C VAL A 662 -12.57 -13.01 -3.28
N SER A 663 -12.66 -13.84 -4.30
CA SER A 663 -13.39 -13.61 -5.52
C SER A 663 -14.47 -14.67 -5.62
N ASP A 664 -15.74 -14.24 -5.62
CA ASP A 664 -16.85 -15.15 -5.86
C ASP A 664 -16.69 -15.85 -7.24
N PRO A 665 -16.47 -17.18 -7.27
CA PRO A 665 -16.27 -17.90 -8.53
C PRO A 665 -17.55 -17.96 -9.38
N TRP A 666 -18.72 -17.70 -8.81
CA TRP A 666 -19.98 -17.65 -9.57
C TRP A 666 -20.07 -16.38 -10.44
N MET A 667 -19.37 -15.30 -10.09
CA MET A 667 -19.32 -14.06 -10.89
C MET A 667 -18.68 -14.25 -12.27
N GLN A 668 -17.80 -15.25 -12.43
CA GLN A 668 -17.18 -15.54 -13.73
C GLN A 668 -18.16 -16.16 -14.74
N MET A 669 -19.35 -16.59 -14.30
CA MET A 669 -20.38 -17.13 -15.18
C MET A 669 -21.02 -16.03 -16.02
N ASN A 670 -21.11 -16.27 -17.34
CA ASN A 670 -21.72 -15.31 -18.25
C ASN A 670 -23.21 -15.57 -18.46
N PHE A 671 -24.05 -15.01 -17.59
CA PHE A 671 -25.52 -15.14 -17.70
C PHE A 671 -26.18 -14.27 -18.79
N ASN A 672 -25.42 -13.70 -19.73
CA ASN A 672 -26.05 -13.05 -20.89
C ASN A 672 -26.92 -14.06 -21.65
N VAL A 673 -28.09 -13.61 -22.12
CA VAL A 673 -29.04 -14.44 -22.87
C VAL A 673 -29.18 -13.90 -24.28
N SER A 674 -28.94 -14.76 -25.28
CA SER A 674 -29.17 -14.43 -26.70
C SER A 674 -30.47 -15.07 -27.19
N LEU A 675 -31.45 -14.24 -27.59
CA LEU A 675 -32.72 -14.68 -28.17
C LEU A 675 -32.74 -14.42 -29.67
N PHE A 676 -32.92 -15.48 -30.46
CA PHE A 676 -32.96 -15.41 -31.93
C PHE A 676 -34.38 -15.55 -32.46
N MET A 677 -34.79 -14.61 -33.34
CA MET A 677 -36.15 -14.52 -33.86
C MET A 677 -36.19 -14.26 -35.36
N SER A 678 -37.11 -14.92 -36.07
CA SER A 678 -37.40 -14.64 -37.47
C SER A 678 -38.26 -13.37 -37.60
N ARG A 679 -38.25 -12.71 -38.76
CA ARG A 679 -39.21 -11.61 -39.07
C ARG A 679 -40.66 -12.03 -38.87
N ARG A 680 -41.00 -13.29 -39.20
CA ARG A 680 -42.36 -13.83 -39.06
C ARG A 680 -42.77 -13.96 -37.60
N ALA A 681 -41.89 -14.54 -36.78
CA ALA A 681 -42.13 -14.70 -35.34
C ALA A 681 -42.25 -13.33 -34.64
N MET A 682 -41.34 -12.39 -34.94
CA MET A 682 -41.38 -11.02 -34.41
C MET A 682 -42.71 -10.32 -34.73
N ASN A 683 -43.12 -10.30 -36.00
CA ASN A 683 -44.37 -9.65 -36.42
C ASN A 683 -45.61 -10.29 -35.79
N ARG A 684 -45.61 -11.61 -35.59
CA ARG A 684 -46.71 -12.33 -34.93
C ARG A 684 -46.87 -11.88 -33.47
N ILE A 685 -45.75 -11.76 -32.75
CA ILE A 685 -45.73 -11.34 -31.34
C ILE A 685 -46.13 -9.85 -31.22
N VAL A 686 -45.60 -8.99 -32.09
CA VAL A 686 -45.98 -7.56 -32.16
C VAL A 686 -47.48 -7.40 -32.38
N LYS A 687 -48.06 -8.12 -33.34
CA LYS A 687 -49.50 -8.08 -33.60
C LYS A 687 -50.32 -8.53 -32.38
N LYS A 688 -49.84 -9.53 -31.65
CA LYS A 688 -50.49 -9.99 -30.41
C LYS A 688 -50.47 -8.89 -29.34
N ILE A 689 -49.32 -8.25 -29.12
CA ILE A 689 -49.19 -7.12 -28.18
C ILE A 689 -50.13 -5.97 -28.56
N SER A 690 -50.17 -5.57 -29.84
CA SER A 690 -51.05 -4.49 -30.30
C SER A 690 -52.54 -4.81 -30.16
N ASN A 691 -52.92 -6.08 -30.23
CA ASN A 691 -54.30 -6.52 -30.00
C ASN A 691 -54.62 -6.55 -28.50
N ASP A 692 -53.70 -7.01 -27.66
CA ASP A 692 -53.85 -7.02 -26.19
C ASP A 692 -53.97 -5.58 -25.64
N THR A 693 -53.16 -4.63 -26.12
CA THR A 693 -53.24 -3.20 -25.73
C THR A 693 -54.55 -2.53 -26.17
N LYS A 694 -55.20 -3.01 -27.24
CA LYS A 694 -56.53 -2.52 -27.66
C LYS A 694 -57.66 -3.08 -26.79
N ALA A 695 -57.44 -4.19 -26.08
CA ALA A 695 -58.42 -4.80 -25.20
C ALA A 695 -58.40 -4.20 -23.77
N ASP A 696 -57.26 -3.66 -23.31
CA ASP A 696 -57.07 -3.11 -21.95
C ASP A 696 -57.52 -1.63 -21.76
N GLY A 697 -58.15 -1.01 -22.76
CA GLY A 697 -59.02 0.17 -22.62
C GLY A 697 -58.64 1.27 -21.61
N LEU A 698 -57.65 2.10 -21.93
CA LEU A 698 -57.63 3.51 -21.49
C LEU A 698 -57.87 4.40 -22.70
N VAL A 699 -59.06 5.00 -22.68
CA VAL A 699 -59.67 5.83 -23.72
C VAL A 699 -58.80 7.05 -24.04
N ASN A 700 -58.68 7.32 -25.34
CA ASN A 700 -58.19 8.57 -25.94
C ASN A 700 -58.58 9.82 -25.12
N GLN A 701 -57.60 10.53 -24.58
CA GLN A 701 -57.71 11.98 -24.41
C GLN A 701 -56.87 12.63 -25.53
N GLN A 702 -57.55 13.16 -26.53
CA GLN A 702 -56.97 14.14 -27.44
C GLN A 702 -56.61 15.41 -26.64
N PRO A 703 -55.43 16.03 -26.84
CA PRO A 703 -55.18 17.36 -26.32
C PRO A 703 -55.98 18.40 -27.14
N PRO A 704 -56.52 19.45 -26.50
CA PRO A 704 -57.28 20.50 -27.16
C PRO A 704 -56.38 21.35 -28.06
N GLY A 705 -56.95 21.84 -29.16
CA GLY A 705 -56.23 22.49 -30.23
C GLY A 705 -55.45 23.75 -29.85
N THR A 706 -54.42 24.03 -30.64
CA THR A 706 -53.82 25.36 -30.71
C THR A 706 -53.84 25.83 -32.16
N LYS A 707 -54.49 26.97 -32.34
CA LYS A 707 -54.79 27.64 -33.60
C LYS A 707 -53.52 28.02 -34.37
N ARG A 708 -53.62 27.96 -35.69
CA ARG A 708 -52.79 28.74 -36.62
C ARG A 708 -52.82 30.22 -36.22
N LEU A 709 -51.65 30.84 -36.08
CA LEU A 709 -51.47 32.27 -36.31
C LEU A 709 -50.36 32.43 -37.33
N ALA A 710 -50.73 33.07 -38.44
CA ALA A 710 -49.87 33.51 -39.51
C ALA A 710 -49.17 34.83 -39.14
N GLN A 711 -48.00 35.07 -39.75
CA GLN A 711 -47.40 36.36 -40.13
C GLN A 711 -47.56 37.55 -39.15
N VAL A 712 -46.47 38.02 -38.55
CA VAL A 712 -45.51 39.03 -39.05
C VAL A 712 -44.17 38.81 -38.35
#